data_AF-A0A929L1T2-F1
#
_entry.id   AF-A0A929L1T2-F1
#
_cell.length_a   1.000
_cell.length_b   1.000
_cell.length_c   1.000
_cell.angle_alpha   90.00
_cell.angle_beta   90.00
_cell.angle_gamma   90.00
#
_symmetry.space_group_name_H-M   'P 1'
#
loop_
_entity.id
_entity.type
_entity.pdbx_description
1 polymer ?
#
loop_
_entity_poly.entity_id
_entity_poly.type
_entity_poly.pdbx_seq_one_letter_code
_entity_poly.pdbx_strand_id
1 'polypeptide(L)'
;MTMLNVLIMNRQTRDSFLDQPVLYANIARRFDVELCLWIESGSTLESALPNLEEIVAPHSKWRAIIVDYQDDGPMEKFAADPENPFDFAGNPFALYEPNPVPLVRLTHFLKGLPPLGKSYVEEEIVDQTGMRKMVLNEIQPDPVIENKWQDLADFFDSDLRQPEQVLLLRRRLALKDPSKRSLKKMWSLPEEIESSRFAARNGYASGCRFLCMDYTRQGRYQTLREAFEFWTAAAMIALAEIDGSTLQADRLYRIQVPMDRYRLNQTLQTINSRLDCLKEKTSQANARLREKSESLEETMPRYQAKLPELYLETGSFEKSESLALNFPILPQRKIEQLDEWTAYLDLVQEEYQASIKKISRSFQRAAGRMSEKMVLGMESVEVLNEWQKEDLDEKLQKEMLSLLETASRLPNEGIIKNKKLKKTDDRVRWLVENQASRISVLQIAALCAVLLVLGFLMGLFFSIWPKQSSLWLGVWMIVTFAALMGGGFLSLYLWNKKARDLADLYRQEIEEAAEQMNSEKNGFAKYLEQAVNLVRGAKYLRLSDQKAKSTAAADQSTLFDNRIQLEKLDELQTKLEQLATASNLSLAKPSDPCLQAQSCQVDEKNLLVLDEECVYEVEINHSGRKIESPWPFVNRIVIEREELYE
;
A
#
# COMPACT_ATOMS: atom_id res chain seq x y z
N MET A 1 -21.66 9.91 35.29
CA MET A 1 -22.09 8.70 34.57
C MET A 1 -23.16 9.17 33.61
N THR A 2 -22.86 9.15 32.32
CA THR A 2 -23.78 9.56 31.25
C THR A 2 -24.86 8.49 31.06
N MET A 3 -26.09 8.92 30.78
CA MET A 3 -27.22 8.03 30.50
C MET A 3 -27.09 7.47 29.08
N LEU A 4 -27.13 6.14 28.91
CA LEU A 4 -27.14 5.53 27.58
C LEU A 4 -28.48 5.77 26.89
N ASN A 5 -28.47 6.18 25.62
CA ASN A 5 -29.68 6.36 24.82
C ASN A 5 -29.79 5.24 23.78
N VAL A 6 -30.80 4.38 23.92
CA VAL A 6 -31.04 3.30 22.97
C VAL A 6 -32.19 3.68 22.04
N LEU A 7 -31.87 3.91 20.77
CA LEU A 7 -32.83 4.14 19.70
C LEU A 7 -33.35 2.80 19.18
N ILE A 8 -34.61 2.51 19.44
CA ILE A 8 -35.29 1.28 19.02
C ILE A 8 -36.10 1.61 17.77
N MET A 9 -35.79 0.95 16.65
CA MET A 9 -36.42 1.21 15.35
C MET A 9 -36.77 -0.09 14.64
N ASN A 10 -37.90 -0.12 13.94
CA ASN A 10 -38.19 -1.21 13.00
C ASN A 10 -37.22 -1.14 11.79
N ARG A 11 -37.18 -2.21 11.00
CA ARG A 11 -36.23 -2.33 9.86
C ARG A 11 -36.37 -1.17 8.86
N GLN A 12 -37.59 -0.78 8.53
CA GLN A 12 -37.83 0.27 7.53
C GLN A 12 -37.53 1.68 8.04
N THR A 13 -37.85 1.95 9.30
CA THR A 13 -37.48 3.19 9.99
C THR A 13 -35.96 3.31 10.08
N ARG A 14 -35.26 2.19 10.36
CA ARG A 14 -33.80 2.13 10.30
C ARG A 14 -33.26 2.40 8.90
N ASP A 15 -33.81 1.78 7.86
CA ASP A 15 -33.36 1.99 6.48
C ASP A 15 -33.59 3.46 6.06
N SER A 16 -34.73 4.04 6.43
CA SER A 16 -35.04 5.47 6.24
C SER A 16 -34.10 6.41 7.00
N PHE A 17 -33.61 6.00 8.18
CA PHE A 17 -32.61 6.74 8.95
C PHE A 17 -31.25 6.68 8.26
N LEU A 18 -30.84 5.49 7.78
CA LEU A 18 -29.58 5.28 7.06
C LEU A 18 -29.54 6.00 5.70
N ASP A 19 -30.71 6.20 5.07
CA ASP A 19 -30.88 7.01 3.86
C ASP A 19 -30.62 8.51 4.06
N GLN A 20 -30.46 8.97 5.31
CA GLN A 20 -30.06 10.34 5.68
C GLN A 20 -28.60 10.42 6.19
N PRO A 21 -27.59 9.88 5.47
CA PRO A 21 -26.25 9.64 6.02
C PRO A 21 -25.45 10.94 6.22
N VAL A 22 -25.81 12.02 5.53
CA VAL A 22 -25.01 13.26 5.46
C VAL A 22 -24.95 14.02 6.78
N LEU A 23 -25.87 13.77 7.73
CA LEU A 23 -26.04 14.63 8.90
C LEU A 23 -25.93 13.86 10.23
N TYR A 24 -26.22 12.55 10.23
CA TYR A 24 -26.47 11.79 11.46
C TYR A 24 -25.44 10.68 11.74
N ALA A 25 -24.47 10.47 10.85
CA ALA A 25 -23.47 9.39 10.96
C ALA A 25 -22.61 9.44 12.25
N ASN A 26 -22.52 10.60 12.91
CA ASN A 26 -21.69 10.79 14.10
C ASN A 26 -22.46 10.96 15.40
N ILE A 27 -23.81 10.97 15.37
CA ILE A 27 -24.63 11.00 16.58
C ILE A 27 -24.28 9.80 17.48
N ALA A 28 -24.15 8.62 16.89
CA ALA A 28 -23.84 7.40 17.61
C ALA A 28 -22.43 7.42 18.24
N ARG A 29 -21.46 8.11 17.63
CA ARG A 29 -20.07 8.15 18.12
C ARG A 29 -19.83 9.17 19.23
N ARG A 30 -20.59 10.27 19.24
CA ARG A 30 -20.32 11.43 20.11
C ARG A 30 -21.18 11.48 21.39
N PHE A 31 -22.33 10.82 21.41
CA PHE A 31 -23.36 11.09 22.43
C PHE A 31 -23.94 9.84 23.15
N ASP A 32 -23.19 8.74 23.25
CA ASP A 32 -23.63 7.50 23.90
C ASP A 32 -25.02 7.04 23.39
N VAL A 33 -25.21 7.09 22.06
CA VAL A 33 -26.45 6.68 21.38
C VAL A 33 -26.21 5.38 20.64
N GLU A 34 -26.93 4.32 21.01
CA GLU A 34 -26.87 3.02 20.36
C GLU A 34 -28.17 2.68 19.62
N LEU A 35 -28.04 1.96 18.50
CA LEU A 35 -29.16 1.59 17.64
C LEU A 35 -29.54 0.13 17.88
N CYS A 36 -30.79 -0.11 18.30
CA CYS A 36 -31.36 -1.44 18.46
C CYS A 36 -32.44 -1.71 17.41
N LEU A 37 -32.35 -2.84 16.73
CA LEU A 37 -33.36 -3.27 15.76
C LEU A 37 -34.56 -3.88 16.49
N TRP A 38 -35.76 -3.43 16.14
CA TRP A 38 -37.01 -4.01 16.59
C TRP A 38 -37.62 -4.92 15.53
N ILE A 39 -37.92 -6.16 15.93
CA ILE A 39 -38.61 -7.16 15.12
C ILE A 39 -40.05 -7.28 15.62
N GLU A 40 -40.99 -6.69 14.89
CA GLU A 40 -42.40 -6.58 15.30
C GLU A 40 -43.11 -7.94 15.47
N SER A 41 -42.63 -8.98 14.79
CA SER A 41 -43.17 -10.36 14.90
C SER A 41 -42.64 -11.14 16.10
N GLY A 42 -41.67 -10.59 16.85
CA GLY A 42 -41.11 -11.24 18.03
C GLY A 42 -42.16 -11.43 19.14
N SER A 43 -42.14 -12.60 19.76
CA SER A 43 -43.02 -12.98 20.88
C SER A 43 -42.31 -12.96 22.23
N THR A 44 -40.98 -13.00 22.26
CA THR A 44 -40.12 -12.88 23.46
C THR A 44 -39.18 -11.69 23.34
N LEU A 45 -38.61 -11.22 24.47
CA LEU A 45 -37.66 -10.11 24.51
C LEU A 45 -36.48 -10.34 23.54
N GLU A 46 -35.83 -11.51 23.60
CA GLU A 46 -34.70 -11.87 22.72
C GLU A 46 -35.09 -11.89 21.23
N SER A 47 -36.30 -12.38 20.91
CA SER A 47 -36.77 -12.44 19.52
C SER A 47 -37.18 -11.07 18.98
N ALA A 48 -37.66 -10.17 19.84
CA ALA A 48 -38.12 -8.83 19.47
C ALA A 48 -36.98 -7.80 19.44
N LEU A 49 -36.00 -7.94 20.34
CA LEU A 49 -34.88 -7.03 20.55
C LEU A 49 -33.56 -7.81 20.77
N PRO A 50 -33.03 -8.49 19.74
CA PRO A 50 -31.95 -9.47 19.89
C PRO A 50 -30.64 -8.90 20.44
N ASN A 51 -30.35 -7.63 20.17
CA ASN A 51 -29.08 -7.01 20.55
C ASN A 51 -29.17 -6.17 21.83
N LEU A 52 -30.36 -6.07 22.46
CA LEU A 52 -30.58 -5.10 23.54
C LEU A 52 -29.77 -5.43 24.80
N GLU A 53 -29.66 -6.71 25.14
CA GLU A 53 -28.94 -7.13 26.35
C GLU A 53 -27.44 -6.78 26.26
N GLU A 54 -26.82 -7.05 25.11
CA GLU A 54 -25.41 -6.71 24.86
C GLU A 54 -25.14 -5.20 24.94
N ILE A 55 -26.07 -4.40 24.43
CA ILE A 55 -26.02 -2.93 24.43
C ILE A 55 -26.13 -2.36 25.85
N VAL A 56 -27.06 -2.91 26.65
CA VAL A 56 -27.43 -2.33 27.95
C VAL A 56 -26.57 -2.87 29.11
N ALA A 57 -26.11 -4.12 29.04
CA ALA A 57 -25.33 -4.76 30.11
C ALA A 57 -24.14 -3.94 30.65
N PRO A 58 -23.34 -3.21 29.84
CA PRO A 58 -22.24 -2.41 30.36
C PRO A 58 -22.69 -1.09 31.04
N HIS A 59 -23.93 -0.65 30.87
CA HIS A 59 -24.40 0.65 31.33
C HIS A 59 -25.23 0.57 32.62
N SER A 60 -25.03 1.54 33.52
CA SER A 60 -25.77 1.61 34.79
C SER A 60 -27.22 2.09 34.62
N LYS A 61 -27.40 3.10 33.76
CA LYS A 61 -28.66 3.77 33.47
C LYS A 61 -28.83 3.91 31.96
N TRP A 62 -30.04 3.70 31.47
CA TRP A 62 -30.35 3.83 30.05
C TRP A 62 -31.78 4.29 29.81
N ARG A 63 -32.01 4.85 28.63
CA ARG A 63 -33.30 5.35 28.13
C ARG A 63 -33.65 4.62 26.84
N ALA A 64 -34.90 4.17 26.74
CA ALA A 64 -35.44 3.62 25.50
C ALA A 64 -36.16 4.71 24.71
N ILE A 65 -35.78 4.91 23.45
CA ILE A 65 -36.43 5.84 22.52
C ILE A 65 -36.93 5.01 21.34
N ILE A 66 -38.22 4.72 21.33
CA ILE A 66 -38.88 3.99 20.26
C ILE A 66 -39.26 4.99 19.18
N VAL A 67 -38.67 4.87 18.00
CA VAL A 67 -38.93 5.77 16.87
C VAL A 67 -39.67 4.99 15.78
N ASP A 68 -40.76 5.57 15.33
CA ASP A 68 -41.61 5.04 14.28
C ASP A 68 -41.86 6.09 13.19
N TYR A 69 -41.17 5.94 12.06
CA TYR A 69 -41.18 6.87 10.94
C TYR A 69 -41.99 6.34 9.74
N GLN A 70 -41.91 5.04 9.48
CA GLN A 70 -42.62 4.33 8.42
C GLN A 70 -43.23 3.05 8.98
N ASP A 71 -44.54 2.93 8.79
CA ASP A 71 -45.37 1.78 9.15
C ASP A 71 -45.61 0.91 7.92
N ASP A 72 -44.74 -0.04 7.60
CA ASP A 72 -45.18 -1.23 6.84
C ASP A 72 -44.84 -2.50 7.64
N GLY A 73 -45.81 -3.42 7.75
CA GLY A 73 -45.64 -4.65 8.52
C GLY A 73 -46.87 -5.05 9.33
N PRO A 74 -46.72 -5.87 10.38
CA PRO A 74 -47.83 -6.24 11.26
C PRO A 74 -48.46 -5.04 11.98
N MET A 75 -47.74 -3.92 12.13
CA MET A 75 -48.27 -2.67 12.70
C MET A 75 -49.36 -2.02 11.83
N GLU A 76 -49.28 -2.13 10.50
CA GLU A 76 -50.26 -1.56 9.55
C GLU A 76 -51.68 -2.16 9.73
N LYS A 77 -51.76 -3.38 10.26
CA LYS A 77 -53.04 -4.08 10.51
C LYS A 77 -53.88 -3.43 11.61
N PHE A 78 -53.26 -2.64 12.48
CA PHE A 78 -53.92 -2.01 13.62
C PHE A 78 -54.17 -0.54 13.32
N ALA A 79 -55.42 -0.20 12.98
CA ALA A 79 -55.81 1.17 12.69
C ALA A 79 -55.69 2.04 13.97
N ALA A 80 -54.89 3.10 13.90
CA ALA A 80 -54.80 4.11 14.95
C ALA A 80 -55.77 5.27 14.69
N ASP A 81 -56.15 5.99 15.75
CA ASP A 81 -56.90 7.24 15.65
C ASP A 81 -56.08 8.29 14.85
N PRO A 82 -56.65 8.91 13.81
CA PRO A 82 -56.02 10.03 13.12
C PRO A 82 -55.56 11.17 14.03
N GLU A 83 -56.23 11.43 15.16
CA GLU A 83 -55.84 12.44 16.13
C GLU A 83 -54.74 11.97 17.08
N ASN A 84 -54.75 10.69 17.47
CA ASN A 84 -53.77 10.09 18.37
C ASN A 84 -53.16 8.82 17.77
N PRO A 85 -51.92 8.88 17.23
CA PRO A 85 -51.30 7.71 16.61
C PRO A 85 -50.91 6.63 17.62
N PHE A 86 -51.10 6.85 18.93
CA PHE A 86 -50.89 5.85 19.96
C PHE A 86 -52.20 5.24 20.48
N ASP A 87 -53.34 5.63 19.93
CA ASP A 87 -54.63 5.09 20.30
C ASP A 87 -55.16 4.17 19.20
N PHE A 88 -55.25 2.86 19.47
CA PHE A 88 -55.62 1.88 18.46
C PHE A 88 -57.10 1.55 18.53
N ALA A 89 -57.80 1.74 17.41
CA ALA A 89 -59.22 1.45 17.29
C ALA A 89 -59.45 -0.07 17.36
N GLY A 90 -60.23 -0.50 18.36
CA GLY A 90 -60.65 -1.90 18.49
C GLY A 90 -59.83 -2.75 19.46
N ASN A 91 -59.00 -2.16 20.32
CA ASN A 91 -58.26 -2.92 21.33
C ASN A 91 -58.87 -2.74 22.74
N PRO A 92 -59.89 -3.53 23.14
CA PRO A 92 -60.19 -3.67 24.55
C PRO A 92 -59.05 -4.48 25.15
N PHE A 93 -58.06 -3.79 25.74
CA PHE A 93 -56.93 -4.47 26.37
C PHE A 93 -57.45 -5.43 27.44
N ALA A 94 -57.37 -6.72 27.14
CA ALA A 94 -57.64 -7.80 28.07
C ALA A 94 -56.39 -7.98 28.93
N LEU A 95 -56.50 -7.75 30.23
CA LEU A 95 -55.41 -7.90 31.22
C LEU A 95 -54.91 -9.35 31.40
N TYR A 96 -55.36 -10.28 30.54
CA TYR A 96 -55.14 -11.72 30.63
C TYR A 96 -54.57 -12.36 29.36
N GLU A 97 -54.30 -11.58 28.30
CA GLU A 97 -53.57 -12.05 27.10
C GLU A 97 -52.49 -11.04 26.67
N PRO A 98 -51.39 -11.48 26.03
CA PRO A 98 -50.40 -10.57 25.45
C PRO A 98 -51.06 -9.63 24.44
N ASN A 99 -50.72 -8.34 24.49
CA ASN A 99 -51.35 -7.36 23.62
C ASN A 99 -51.04 -7.68 22.15
N PRO A 100 -52.07 -7.74 21.26
CA PRO A 100 -51.86 -8.03 19.85
C PRO A 100 -51.04 -6.94 19.15
N VAL A 101 -51.13 -5.69 19.62
CA VAL A 101 -50.42 -4.55 19.04
C VAL A 101 -48.92 -4.63 19.37
N PRO A 102 -48.03 -4.76 18.35
CA PRO A 102 -46.60 -4.90 18.57
C PRO A 102 -45.99 -3.75 19.39
N LEU A 103 -46.39 -2.51 19.14
CA LEU A 103 -45.86 -1.33 19.83
C LEU A 103 -46.18 -1.35 21.33
N VAL A 104 -47.39 -1.77 21.71
CA VAL A 104 -47.77 -1.88 23.13
C VAL A 104 -47.02 -3.02 23.79
N ARG A 105 -46.95 -4.18 23.12
CA ARG A 105 -46.17 -5.34 23.59
C ARG A 105 -44.69 -5.01 23.78
N LEU A 106 -44.12 -4.17 22.93
CA LEU A 106 -42.75 -3.65 23.09
C LEU A 106 -42.59 -2.88 24.41
N THR A 107 -43.58 -2.08 24.83
CA THR A 107 -43.52 -1.40 26.12
C THR A 107 -43.61 -2.36 27.30
N HIS A 108 -44.31 -3.49 27.16
CA HIS A 108 -44.36 -4.55 28.18
C HIS A 108 -43.01 -5.23 28.35
N PHE A 109 -42.30 -5.53 27.26
CA PHE A 109 -40.93 -6.07 27.33
C PHE A 109 -39.94 -5.12 28.02
N LEU A 110 -40.16 -3.81 27.96
CA LEU A 110 -39.23 -2.82 28.52
C LEU A 110 -39.53 -2.45 29.98
N LYS A 111 -40.80 -2.29 30.34
CA LYS A 111 -41.24 -1.76 31.64
C LYS A 111 -42.13 -2.71 32.45
N GLY A 112 -42.47 -3.86 31.90
CA GLY A 112 -43.44 -4.80 32.47
C GLY A 112 -44.89 -4.43 32.16
N LEU A 113 -45.83 -5.21 32.69
CA LEU A 113 -47.25 -4.98 32.53
C LEU A 113 -47.74 -3.79 33.37
N PRO A 114 -48.74 -3.03 32.89
CA PRO A 114 -49.41 -2.04 33.73
C PRO A 114 -50.11 -2.71 34.92
N PRO A 115 -50.16 -2.03 36.08
CA PRO A 115 -50.84 -2.55 37.26
C PRO A 115 -52.35 -2.69 37.01
N LEU A 116 -52.97 -3.67 37.67
CA LEU A 116 -54.43 -3.80 37.70
C LEU A 116 -55.05 -2.53 38.29
N GLY A 117 -55.93 -1.88 37.52
CA GLY A 117 -56.62 -0.66 37.96
C GLY A 117 -57.46 -0.94 39.20
N LYS A 118 -57.34 -0.08 40.22
CA LYS A 118 -58.15 -0.16 41.43
C LYS A 118 -59.52 0.45 41.17
N SER A 119 -60.57 -0.35 41.24
CA SER A 119 -61.95 0.14 41.21
C SER A 119 -62.45 0.36 42.63
N TYR A 120 -63.26 1.40 42.83
CA TYR A 120 -63.82 1.74 44.14
C TYR A 120 -65.34 1.72 44.05
N VAL A 121 -66.00 1.20 45.07
CA VAL A 121 -67.45 1.38 45.28
C VAL A 121 -67.64 2.42 46.36
N GLU A 122 -68.50 3.38 46.08
CA GLU A 122 -69.00 4.30 47.07
C GLU A 122 -70.06 3.58 47.92
N GLU A 123 -69.75 3.30 49.18
CA GLU A 123 -70.72 2.79 50.14
C GLU A 123 -71.08 3.90 51.14
N GLU A 124 -72.38 4.16 51.29
CA GLU A 124 -72.89 5.07 52.30
C GLU A 124 -73.02 4.31 53.62
N ILE A 125 -72.06 4.54 54.53
CA ILE A 125 -72.09 3.97 55.88
C ILE A 125 -72.75 4.99 56.80
N VAL A 126 -73.78 4.56 57.54
CA VAL A 126 -74.39 5.36 58.60
C VAL A 126 -73.67 5.04 59.90
N ASP A 127 -72.95 6.02 60.45
CA ASP A 127 -72.29 5.90 61.74
C ASP A 127 -73.33 5.66 62.86
N GLN A 128 -72.89 5.11 64.00
CA GLN A 128 -73.76 4.84 65.17
C GLN A 128 -74.48 6.10 65.71
N THR A 129 -74.03 7.29 65.30
CA THR A 129 -74.61 8.61 65.62
C THR A 129 -75.66 9.09 64.62
N GLY A 130 -75.98 8.32 63.57
CA GLY A 130 -76.95 8.67 62.52
C GLY A 130 -76.39 9.57 61.41
N MET A 131 -75.08 9.85 61.42
CA MET A 131 -74.40 10.62 60.37
C MET A 131 -74.07 9.72 59.17
N ARG A 132 -74.41 10.20 57.97
CA ARG A 132 -74.08 9.52 56.70
C ARG A 132 -72.66 9.87 56.30
N LYS A 133 -71.82 8.86 56.12
CA LYS A 133 -70.45 8.99 55.65
C LYS A 133 -70.28 8.18 54.38
N MET A 134 -69.79 8.83 53.32
CA MET A 134 -69.33 8.11 52.13
C MET A 134 -67.95 7.54 52.40
N VAL A 135 -67.82 6.22 52.22
CA VAL A 135 -66.54 5.52 52.27
C VAL A 135 -66.32 4.84 50.91
N LEU A 136 -65.15 5.08 50.33
CA LEU A 136 -64.70 4.44 49.10
C LEU A 136 -64.04 3.12 49.47
N ASN A 137 -64.70 2.01 49.18
CA ASN A 137 -64.16 0.67 49.38
C ASN A 137 -63.53 0.16 48.08
N GLU A 138 -62.28 -0.31 48.15
CA GLU A 138 -61.58 -0.89 47.00
C GLU A 138 -62.20 -2.26 46.66
N ILE A 139 -62.67 -2.42 45.42
CA ILE A 139 -63.13 -3.72 44.91
C ILE A 139 -61.88 -4.57 44.68
N GLN A 140 -61.81 -5.73 45.30
CA GLN A 140 -60.76 -6.69 44.97
C GLN A 140 -61.02 -7.26 43.57
N PRO A 141 -60.00 -7.29 42.69
CA PRO A 141 -60.15 -7.90 41.37
C PRO A 141 -60.50 -9.38 41.51
N ASP A 142 -61.20 -9.93 40.51
CA ASP A 142 -61.51 -11.35 40.49
C ASP A 142 -60.21 -12.17 40.57
N PRO A 143 -60.12 -13.18 41.46
CA PRO A 143 -58.88 -13.94 41.69
C PRO A 143 -58.40 -14.68 40.43
N VAL A 144 -59.33 -14.99 39.51
CA VAL A 144 -59.02 -15.62 38.21
C VAL A 144 -58.27 -14.64 37.30
N ILE A 145 -58.62 -13.36 37.32
CA ILE A 145 -57.96 -12.31 36.52
C ILE A 145 -56.59 -12.00 37.12
N GLU A 146 -56.51 -11.93 38.44
CA GLU A 146 -55.25 -11.71 39.15
C GLU A 146 -54.21 -12.80 38.87
N ASN A 147 -54.61 -14.08 38.93
CA ASN A 147 -53.71 -15.19 38.59
C ASN A 147 -53.23 -15.13 37.14
N LYS A 148 -54.12 -14.87 36.17
CA LYS A 148 -53.72 -14.73 34.76
C LYS A 148 -52.82 -13.53 34.52
N TRP A 149 -53.04 -12.44 35.24
CA TRP A 149 -52.18 -11.26 35.17
C TRP A 149 -50.80 -11.56 35.74
N GLN A 150 -50.71 -12.32 36.84
CA GLN A 150 -49.44 -12.78 37.41
C GLN A 150 -48.70 -13.70 36.43
N ASP A 151 -49.37 -14.69 35.82
CA ASP A 151 -48.77 -15.58 34.81
C ASP A 151 -48.18 -14.79 33.63
N LEU A 152 -48.86 -13.72 33.21
CA LEU A 152 -48.36 -12.83 32.16
C LEU A 152 -47.27 -11.88 32.64
N ALA A 153 -47.34 -11.40 33.88
CA ALA A 153 -46.32 -10.56 34.47
C ALA A 153 -45.00 -11.33 34.53
N ASP A 154 -45.04 -12.60 34.95
CA ASP A 154 -43.89 -13.51 34.95
C ASP A 154 -43.36 -13.77 33.53
N PHE A 155 -44.22 -13.80 32.52
CA PHE A 155 -43.80 -13.93 31.12
C PHE A 155 -43.03 -12.71 30.59
N PHE A 156 -43.42 -11.51 31.02
CA PHE A 156 -42.76 -10.26 30.63
C PHE A 156 -41.64 -9.84 31.59
N ASP A 157 -41.53 -10.49 32.75
CA ASP A 157 -40.43 -10.28 33.67
C ASP A 157 -39.15 -10.80 33.03
N SER A 158 -38.16 -9.92 32.96
CA SER A 158 -36.88 -10.23 32.34
C SER A 158 -35.77 -9.80 33.28
N ASP A 159 -34.67 -10.54 33.27
CA ASP A 159 -33.47 -10.21 34.05
C ASP A 159 -32.80 -8.90 33.59
N LEU A 160 -33.28 -8.33 32.48
CA LEU A 160 -32.81 -7.07 31.94
C LEU A 160 -33.18 -5.90 32.86
N ARG A 161 -32.21 -5.04 33.15
CA ARG A 161 -32.46 -3.80 33.89
C ARG A 161 -33.44 -2.91 33.12
N GLN A 162 -34.54 -2.52 33.75
CA GLN A 162 -35.53 -1.64 33.16
C GLN A 162 -34.95 -0.25 32.81
N PRO A 163 -35.37 0.37 31.68
CA PRO A 163 -34.95 1.71 31.31
C PRO A 163 -35.52 2.73 32.30
N GLU A 164 -34.82 3.84 32.55
CA GLU A 164 -35.34 4.91 33.42
C GLU A 164 -36.54 5.60 32.77
N GLN A 165 -36.50 5.76 31.45
CA GLN A 165 -37.55 6.42 30.66
C GLN A 165 -37.81 5.66 29.35
N VAL A 166 -39.07 5.59 28.94
CA VAL A 166 -39.50 5.09 27.62
C VAL A 166 -40.19 6.22 26.88
N LEU A 167 -39.58 6.67 25.78
CA LEU A 167 -40.10 7.70 24.89
C LEU A 167 -40.59 7.03 23.61
N LEU A 168 -41.82 7.32 23.19
CA LEU A 168 -42.35 6.88 21.91
C LEU A 168 -42.49 8.09 20.99
N LEU A 169 -41.80 8.08 19.85
CA LEU A 169 -41.86 9.13 18.85
C LEU A 169 -42.46 8.57 17.56
N ARG A 170 -43.62 9.09 17.16
CA ARG A 170 -44.33 8.64 15.95
C ARG A 170 -44.76 9.80 15.05
N ARG A 171 -44.83 9.55 13.76
CA ARG A 171 -45.39 10.50 12.78
C ARG A 171 -46.92 10.48 12.77
N ARG A 172 -47.54 11.66 12.67
CA ARG A 172 -48.98 11.83 12.51
C ARG A 172 -49.30 12.65 11.28
N LEU A 173 -50.34 12.25 10.53
CA LEU A 173 -50.82 13.05 9.39
C LEU A 173 -51.47 14.35 9.92
N ALA A 174 -50.98 15.50 9.47
CA ALA A 174 -51.53 16.79 9.85
C ALA A 174 -53.01 16.89 9.44
N LEU A 175 -53.87 17.23 10.40
CA LEU A 175 -55.29 17.48 10.18
C LEU A 175 -55.47 18.77 9.34
N LYS A 176 -56.40 18.76 8.38
CA LYS A 176 -56.61 19.87 7.43
C LYS A 176 -57.06 21.19 8.07
N ASP A 177 -57.75 21.15 9.23
CA ASP A 177 -58.34 22.32 9.89
C ASP A 177 -57.89 22.45 11.38
N PRO A 178 -56.70 23.01 11.68
CA PRO A 178 -56.24 23.20 13.06
C PRO A 178 -57.08 24.23 13.86
N SER A 179 -57.74 25.16 13.18
CA SER A 179 -58.58 26.21 13.77
C SER A 179 -59.87 25.66 14.39
N LYS A 180 -60.50 24.67 13.76
CA LYS A 180 -61.69 24.00 14.30
C LYS A 180 -61.37 23.22 15.58
N ARG A 181 -60.16 22.64 15.68
CA ARG A 181 -59.68 21.92 16.87
C ARG A 181 -59.47 22.87 18.05
N SER A 182 -58.84 24.02 17.81
CA SER A 182 -58.63 25.07 18.83
C SER A 182 -59.95 25.62 19.34
N LEU A 183 -60.94 25.82 18.45
CA LEU A 183 -62.29 26.25 18.83
C LEU A 183 -63.04 25.16 19.60
N LYS A 184 -63.02 23.88 19.18
CA LYS A 184 -63.71 22.82 19.91
C LYS A 184 -63.16 22.64 21.33
N LYS A 185 -61.83 22.70 21.50
CA LYS A 185 -61.15 22.60 22.80
C LYS A 185 -61.48 23.75 23.76
N MET A 186 -61.63 24.98 23.24
CA MET A 186 -62.01 26.14 24.06
C MET A 186 -63.46 26.07 24.58
N TRP A 187 -64.32 25.27 23.94
CA TRP A 187 -65.75 25.19 24.24
C TRP A 187 -66.13 23.96 25.06
N SER A 188 -65.25 22.97 25.18
CA SER A 188 -65.37 21.86 26.13
C SER A 188 -64.72 22.25 27.47
N LEU A 189 -65.36 21.92 28.61
CA LEU A 189 -64.75 21.87 29.95
C LEU A 189 -64.49 20.40 30.34
N PRO A 190 -63.54 19.73 29.69
CA PRO A 190 -63.22 18.34 29.97
C PRO A 190 -62.33 18.23 31.21
N GLU A 191 -62.45 17.11 31.91
CA GLU A 191 -61.59 16.81 33.05
C GLU A 191 -60.19 16.41 32.56
N GLU A 192 -59.14 16.90 33.24
CA GLU A 192 -57.75 16.59 32.88
C GLU A 192 -57.46 15.07 32.85
N ILE A 193 -58.23 14.31 33.63
CA ILE A 193 -58.16 12.85 33.76
C ILE A 193 -58.48 12.15 32.43
N GLU A 194 -59.40 12.69 31.63
CA GLU A 194 -59.86 12.06 30.39
C GLU A 194 -58.77 12.05 29.31
N SER A 195 -57.93 13.07 29.28
CA SER A 195 -56.84 13.20 28.28
C SER A 195 -55.71 12.17 28.41
N SER A 196 -55.61 11.46 29.53
CA SER A 196 -54.62 10.38 29.76
C SER A 196 -55.18 8.97 29.62
N ARG A 197 -56.49 8.81 29.36
CA ARG A 197 -57.13 7.47 29.39
C ARG A 197 -56.66 6.56 28.24
N PHE A 198 -56.18 7.10 27.13
CA PHE A 198 -55.75 6.30 25.98
C PHE A 198 -54.59 5.34 26.34
N ALA A 199 -53.66 5.76 27.20
CA ALA A 199 -52.52 4.94 27.59
C ALA A 199 -52.98 3.69 28.35
N ALA A 200 -53.88 3.88 29.32
CA ALA A 200 -54.50 2.80 30.08
C ALA A 200 -55.43 1.92 29.23
N ARG A 201 -56.24 2.52 28.35
CA ARG A 201 -57.16 1.80 27.44
C ARG A 201 -56.41 0.83 26.53
N ASN A 202 -55.32 1.29 25.92
CA ASN A 202 -54.51 0.47 25.02
C ASN A 202 -53.60 -0.50 25.79
N GLY A 203 -53.46 -0.34 27.10
CA GLY A 203 -52.67 -1.21 27.96
C GLY A 203 -51.17 -0.92 27.92
N TYR A 204 -50.73 0.32 27.68
CA TYR A 204 -49.31 0.66 27.73
C TYR A 204 -48.73 0.49 29.13
N ALA A 205 -47.44 0.16 29.21
CA ALA A 205 -46.73 0.12 30.49
C ALA A 205 -46.68 1.52 31.15
N SER A 206 -46.74 1.57 32.48
CA SER A 206 -46.71 2.83 33.21
C SER A 206 -45.37 3.56 33.03
N GLY A 207 -45.41 4.89 32.86
CA GLY A 207 -44.19 5.69 32.72
C GLY A 207 -43.73 5.91 31.27
N CYS A 208 -44.53 5.50 30.28
CA CYS A 208 -44.33 5.80 28.88
C CYS A 208 -44.65 7.28 28.59
N ARG A 209 -43.90 7.91 27.70
CA ARG A 209 -44.16 9.29 27.25
C ARG A 209 -44.35 9.29 25.74
N PHE A 210 -45.39 9.97 25.26
CA PHE A 210 -45.81 9.89 23.87
C PHE A 210 -45.54 11.20 23.15
N LEU A 211 -44.80 11.15 22.04
CA LEU A 211 -44.42 12.27 21.21
C LEU A 211 -44.91 12.04 19.78
N CYS A 212 -45.64 13.01 19.24
CA CYS A 212 -46.08 12.99 17.86
C CYS A 212 -45.52 14.18 17.08
N MET A 213 -45.14 13.93 15.83
CA MET A 213 -44.75 14.98 14.89
C MET A 213 -45.67 14.97 13.67
N ASP A 214 -46.20 16.14 13.33
CA ASP A 214 -47.11 16.26 12.21
C ASP A 214 -46.35 16.33 10.88
N TYR A 215 -46.89 15.65 9.87
CA TYR A 215 -46.39 15.68 8.51
C TYR A 215 -47.56 15.90 7.53
N THR A 216 -47.26 16.43 6.34
CA THR A 216 -48.25 16.68 5.29
C THR A 216 -47.94 15.81 4.07
N ARG A 217 -48.95 15.15 3.49
CA ARG A 217 -48.79 14.35 2.26
C ARG A 217 -48.71 15.26 1.01
N GLN A 218 -47.73 16.15 0.95
CA GLN A 218 -47.61 17.15 -0.11
C GLN A 218 -46.32 16.96 -0.93
N GLY A 219 -46.35 16.08 -1.93
CA GLY A 219 -45.25 15.94 -2.90
C GLY A 219 -43.91 15.46 -2.32
N ARG A 220 -42.94 15.24 -3.22
CA ARG A 220 -41.65 14.60 -2.88
C ARG A 220 -40.74 15.49 -2.04
N TYR A 221 -40.65 16.78 -2.37
CA TYR A 221 -39.77 17.72 -1.67
C TYR A 221 -40.22 18.00 -0.23
N GLN A 222 -41.52 18.18 0.01
CA GLN A 222 -42.03 18.39 1.36
C GLN A 222 -41.83 17.16 2.23
N THR A 223 -42.05 15.97 1.67
CA THR A 223 -41.78 14.70 2.37
C THR A 223 -40.31 14.61 2.81
N LEU A 224 -39.38 15.03 1.94
CA LEU A 224 -37.95 15.06 2.27
C LEU A 224 -37.62 16.07 3.37
N ARG A 225 -38.24 17.26 3.32
CA ARG A 225 -38.08 18.27 4.38
C ARG A 225 -38.65 17.79 5.72
N GLU A 226 -39.85 17.22 5.72
CA GLU A 226 -40.49 16.70 6.93
C GLU A 226 -39.72 15.50 7.51
N ALA A 227 -39.13 14.66 6.64
CA ALA A 227 -38.20 13.63 7.06
C ALA A 227 -36.99 14.23 7.79
N PHE A 228 -36.40 15.28 7.21
CA PHE A 228 -35.27 15.97 7.81
C PHE A 228 -35.61 16.59 9.16
N GLU A 229 -36.77 17.25 9.26
CA GLU A 229 -37.27 17.82 10.52
C GLU A 229 -37.55 16.73 11.57
N PHE A 230 -38.13 15.60 11.17
CA PHE A 230 -38.38 14.46 12.05
C PHE A 230 -37.10 13.85 12.61
N TRP A 231 -36.12 13.56 11.76
CA TRP A 231 -34.86 12.98 12.20
C TRP A 231 -34.04 13.94 13.06
N THR A 232 -34.12 15.25 12.78
CA THR A 232 -33.51 16.27 13.64
C THR A 232 -34.19 16.24 15.02
N ALA A 233 -35.52 16.12 15.07
CA ALA A 233 -36.25 16.03 16.34
C ALA A 233 -35.92 14.75 17.11
N ALA A 234 -35.90 13.60 16.44
CA ALA A 234 -35.53 12.30 17.04
C ALA A 234 -34.12 12.35 17.63
N ALA A 235 -33.18 12.93 16.89
CA ALA A 235 -31.82 13.11 17.37
C ALA A 235 -31.73 14.10 18.53
N MET A 236 -32.38 15.27 18.46
CA MET A 236 -32.41 16.21 19.58
C MET A 236 -32.98 15.58 20.86
N ILE A 237 -34.01 14.74 20.75
CA ILE A 237 -34.54 13.97 21.89
C ILE A 237 -33.50 12.98 22.41
N ALA A 238 -32.79 12.28 21.52
CA ALA A 238 -31.74 11.33 21.90
C ALA A 238 -30.57 12.01 22.61
N LEU A 239 -30.18 13.20 22.17
CA LEU A 239 -29.09 13.98 22.73
C LEU A 239 -29.44 14.66 24.06
N ALA A 240 -30.71 15.02 24.25
CA ALA A 240 -31.14 15.81 25.39
C ALA A 240 -31.74 14.97 26.52
N GLU A 241 -31.32 15.26 27.76
CA GLU A 241 -32.06 14.82 28.95
C GLU A 241 -33.24 15.78 29.19
N ILE A 242 -34.44 15.36 28.78
CA ILE A 242 -35.66 16.14 29.03
C ILE A 242 -36.22 15.74 30.39
N ASP A 243 -36.36 16.71 31.28
CA ASP A 243 -36.90 16.51 32.61
C ASP A 243 -38.37 16.05 32.59
N GLY A 244 -38.74 15.23 33.58
CA GLY A 244 -40.10 14.70 33.74
C GLY A 244 -41.16 15.77 34.03
N SER A 245 -40.75 16.97 34.47
CA SER A 245 -41.66 18.11 34.62
C SER A 245 -42.15 18.67 33.26
N THR A 246 -41.32 18.58 32.21
CA THR A 246 -41.70 18.98 30.85
C THR A 246 -42.48 17.86 30.16
N LEU A 247 -42.01 16.62 30.32
CA LEU A 247 -42.62 15.41 29.75
C LEU A 247 -43.13 14.50 30.86
N GLN A 248 -44.40 14.69 31.24
CA GLN A 248 -45.11 13.83 32.16
C GLN A 248 -45.42 12.48 31.50
N ALA A 249 -45.43 11.42 32.30
CA ALA A 249 -45.82 10.09 31.86
C ALA A 249 -47.30 10.03 31.44
N ASP A 250 -47.61 9.11 30.53
CA ASP A 250 -48.96 8.77 30.07
C ASP A 250 -49.71 9.93 29.40
N ARG A 251 -48.98 10.94 28.94
CA ARG A 251 -49.49 12.10 28.20
C ARG A 251 -48.95 12.14 26.78
N LEU A 252 -49.76 12.69 25.87
CA LEU A 252 -49.38 12.97 24.48
C LEU A 252 -48.83 14.38 24.34
N TYR A 253 -47.73 14.49 23.61
CA TYR A 253 -47.08 15.75 23.29
C TYR A 253 -46.83 15.87 21.79
N ARG A 254 -47.00 17.07 21.25
CA ARG A 254 -46.62 17.44 19.90
C ARG A 254 -45.24 18.08 19.91
N ILE A 255 -44.32 17.52 19.14
CA ILE A 255 -42.98 18.08 18.98
C ILE A 255 -42.83 18.85 17.65
N GLN A 256 -42.21 20.02 17.72
CA GLN A 256 -41.79 20.80 16.57
C GLN A 256 -40.37 21.33 16.80
N VAL A 257 -39.54 21.23 15.76
CA VAL A 257 -38.17 21.76 15.76
C VAL A 257 -38.07 22.83 14.68
N PRO A 258 -38.45 24.08 15.00
CA PRO A 258 -38.31 25.17 14.06
C PRO A 258 -36.82 25.47 13.80
N MET A 259 -36.44 25.35 12.54
CA MET A 259 -35.08 25.56 12.07
C MET A 259 -34.86 27.00 11.57
N ASP A 260 -33.70 27.55 11.89
CA ASP A 260 -33.22 28.80 11.33
C ASP A 260 -32.75 28.59 9.89
N ARG A 261 -33.48 29.15 8.94
CA ARG A 261 -33.16 29.04 7.50
C ARG A 261 -31.80 29.63 7.15
N TYR A 262 -31.38 30.71 7.82
CA TYR A 262 -30.12 31.38 7.50
C TYR A 262 -28.95 30.50 7.92
N ARG A 263 -28.97 30.00 9.15
CA ARG A 263 -27.93 29.10 9.68
C ARG A 263 -27.93 27.75 8.98
N LEU A 264 -29.11 27.22 8.64
CA LEU A 264 -29.21 25.99 7.84
C LEU A 264 -28.54 26.17 6.48
N ASN A 265 -28.78 27.31 5.80
CA ASN A 265 -28.13 27.60 4.53
C ASN A 265 -26.60 27.68 4.65
N GLN A 266 -26.07 28.36 5.68
CA GLN A 266 -24.62 28.42 5.92
C GLN A 266 -24.02 27.03 6.16
N THR A 267 -24.72 26.20 6.93
CA THR A 267 -24.30 24.83 7.23
C THR A 267 -24.25 23.98 5.94
N LEU A 268 -25.32 24.02 5.14
CA LEU A 268 -25.38 23.30 3.87
C LEU A 268 -24.36 23.82 2.84
N GLN A 269 -24.11 25.13 2.80
CA GLN A 269 -23.08 25.73 1.95
C GLN A 269 -21.67 25.24 2.35
N THR A 270 -21.40 25.14 3.65
CA THR A 270 -20.13 24.63 4.17
C THR A 270 -19.93 23.15 3.81
N ILE A 271 -20.98 22.34 3.87
CA ILE A 271 -20.91 20.95 3.43
C ILE A 271 -20.67 20.89 1.91
N ASN A 272 -21.40 21.69 1.14
CA ASN A 272 -21.27 21.70 -0.31
C ASN A 272 -19.86 22.10 -0.76
N SER A 273 -19.26 23.13 -0.14
CA SER A 273 -17.88 23.54 -0.46
C SER A 273 -16.84 22.47 -0.10
N ARG A 274 -17.03 21.75 1.01
CA ARG A 274 -16.21 20.59 1.38
C ARG A 274 -16.30 19.47 0.33
N LEU A 275 -17.51 19.14 -0.12
CA LEU A 275 -17.73 18.13 -1.18
C LEU A 275 -17.08 18.54 -2.49
N ASP A 276 -17.22 19.80 -2.91
CA ASP A 276 -16.61 20.32 -4.14
C ASP A 276 -15.07 20.26 -4.05
N CYS A 277 -14.47 20.63 -2.92
CA CYS A 277 -13.02 20.54 -2.74
C CYS A 277 -12.52 19.08 -2.77
N LEU A 278 -13.29 18.13 -2.24
CA LEU A 278 -12.94 16.70 -2.33
C LEU A 278 -12.97 16.19 -3.76
N LYS A 279 -14.02 16.55 -4.53
CA LYS A 279 -14.10 16.20 -5.94
C LYS A 279 -12.92 16.77 -6.72
N GLU A 280 -12.53 18.00 -6.41
CA GLU A 280 -11.36 18.62 -7.02
C GLU A 280 -10.06 17.89 -6.66
N LYS A 281 -9.84 17.54 -5.38
CA LYS A 281 -8.67 16.75 -4.95
C LYS A 281 -8.62 15.37 -5.60
N THR A 282 -9.73 14.63 -5.64
CA THR A 282 -9.79 13.31 -6.27
C THR A 282 -9.58 13.41 -7.79
N SER A 283 -10.12 14.44 -8.44
CA SER A 283 -9.90 14.65 -9.87
C SER A 283 -8.46 15.07 -10.19
N GLN A 284 -7.83 15.92 -9.37
CA GLN A 284 -6.41 16.24 -9.47
C GLN A 284 -5.52 15.02 -9.23
N ALA A 285 -5.86 14.16 -8.27
CA ALA A 285 -5.14 12.91 -8.04
C ALA A 285 -5.22 11.98 -9.27
N ASN A 286 -6.40 11.86 -9.88
CA ASN A 286 -6.59 11.12 -11.13
C ASN A 286 -5.80 11.73 -12.29
N ALA A 287 -5.76 13.06 -12.40
CA ALA A 287 -4.97 13.76 -13.42
C ALA A 287 -3.47 13.48 -13.24
N ARG A 288 -2.96 13.56 -12.01
CA ARG A 288 -1.55 13.22 -11.70
C ARG A 288 -1.19 11.77 -12.00
N LEU A 289 -2.10 10.83 -11.75
CA LEU A 289 -1.88 9.43 -12.10
C LEU A 289 -1.80 9.24 -13.62
N ARG A 290 -2.61 9.97 -14.39
CA ARG A 290 -2.55 9.98 -15.86
C ARG A 290 -1.27 10.67 -16.37
N GLU A 291 -0.93 11.84 -15.85
CA GLU A 291 0.30 12.55 -16.22
C GLU A 291 1.55 11.71 -15.91
N LYS A 292 1.60 11.02 -14.77
CA LYS A 292 2.71 10.11 -14.43
C LYS A 292 2.88 8.98 -15.43
N SER A 293 1.79 8.52 -16.06
CA SER A 293 1.87 7.52 -17.13
C SER A 293 2.41 8.10 -18.44
N GLU A 294 2.34 9.43 -18.63
CA GLU A 294 2.79 10.13 -19.83
C GLU A 294 4.19 10.76 -19.68
N SER A 295 4.60 11.14 -18.47
CA SER A 295 5.78 11.97 -18.20
C SER A 295 7.07 11.19 -17.89
N LEU A 296 7.19 9.94 -18.31
CA LEU A 296 8.41 9.16 -18.12
C LEU A 296 9.54 9.77 -18.97
N GLU A 297 10.51 10.43 -18.31
CA GLU A 297 11.63 11.15 -18.94
C GLU A 297 12.47 10.25 -19.86
N GLU A 298 12.94 10.79 -20.99
CA GLU A 298 13.67 10.09 -22.07
C GLU A 298 15.08 9.59 -21.70
N THR A 299 15.52 9.70 -20.44
CA THR A 299 16.89 9.32 -20.09
C THR A 299 17.07 7.80 -20.05
N MET A 300 18.08 7.29 -20.76
CA MET A 300 18.37 5.86 -20.78
C MET A 300 18.78 5.30 -19.41
N PRO A 301 18.25 4.14 -19.00
CA PRO A 301 18.52 3.56 -17.69
C PRO A 301 19.97 3.12 -17.55
N ARG A 302 20.52 3.24 -16.33
CA ARG A 302 21.90 2.81 -16.03
C ARG A 302 21.97 1.31 -15.76
N TYR A 303 22.06 0.50 -16.81
CA TYR A 303 22.20 -0.97 -16.71
C TYR A 303 23.63 -1.51 -16.83
N GLN A 304 24.59 -0.71 -17.31
CA GLN A 304 25.95 -1.18 -17.59
C GLN A 304 26.75 -1.48 -16.30
N ALA A 305 27.55 -2.56 -16.33
CA ALA A 305 28.51 -2.90 -15.29
C ALA A 305 29.91 -3.01 -15.88
N LYS A 306 30.82 -2.13 -15.47
CA LYS A 306 32.23 -2.25 -15.83
C LYS A 306 32.90 -3.40 -15.07
N LEU A 307 33.79 -4.11 -15.75
CA LEU A 307 34.75 -5.01 -15.11
C LEU A 307 35.89 -4.18 -14.50
N PRO A 308 36.14 -4.28 -13.17
CA PRO A 308 37.32 -3.69 -12.57
C PRO A 308 38.57 -4.32 -13.20
N GLU A 309 39.47 -3.48 -13.70
CA GLU A 309 40.77 -3.87 -14.28
C GLU A 309 41.63 -4.70 -13.31
N LEU A 310 41.35 -4.63 -12.01
CA LEU A 310 42.01 -5.34 -10.91
C LEU A 310 41.97 -6.89 -10.98
N TYR A 311 41.18 -7.50 -11.86
CA TYR A 311 41.03 -8.97 -11.90
C TYR A 311 41.98 -9.70 -12.83
N LEU A 312 42.86 -8.96 -13.48
CA LEU A 312 43.60 -9.44 -14.63
C LEU A 312 45.09 -9.25 -14.37
N GLU A 313 45.71 -10.23 -13.71
CA GLU A 313 47.15 -10.25 -13.43
C GLU A 313 47.95 -10.34 -14.75
N THR A 314 48.97 -9.51 -14.92
CA THR A 314 49.92 -9.61 -16.05
C THR A 314 50.90 -10.73 -15.81
N GLY A 315 51.23 -11.48 -16.86
CA GLY A 315 52.40 -12.36 -16.85
C GLY A 315 53.64 -11.51 -17.09
N SER A 316 54.53 -11.41 -16.10
CA SER A 316 55.88 -10.85 -16.26
C SER A 316 56.89 -11.99 -16.18
N PHE A 317 57.91 -11.96 -17.04
CA PHE A 317 59.02 -12.92 -17.06
C PHE A 317 60.23 -12.32 -16.33
N GLU A 318 60.06 -11.95 -15.06
CA GLU A 318 61.08 -11.22 -14.28
C GLU A 318 62.35 -12.04 -14.01
N LYS A 319 62.25 -13.37 -14.06
CA LYS A 319 63.34 -14.28 -13.71
C LYS A 319 64.20 -14.66 -14.92
N SER A 320 63.63 -14.75 -16.13
CA SER A 320 64.37 -15.06 -17.36
C SER A 320 65.32 -13.94 -17.79
N GLU A 321 64.99 -12.67 -17.50
CA GLU A 321 65.87 -11.51 -17.74
C GLU A 321 67.16 -11.56 -16.88
N SER A 322 67.07 -12.15 -15.69
CA SER A 322 68.20 -12.21 -14.74
C SER A 322 69.27 -13.24 -15.12
N LEU A 323 68.94 -14.20 -15.99
CA LEU A 323 69.87 -15.23 -16.45
C LEU A 323 70.54 -14.78 -17.76
N ALA A 324 71.68 -14.09 -17.64
CA ALA A 324 72.57 -13.86 -18.78
C ALA A 324 73.21 -15.18 -19.21
N LEU A 325 72.75 -15.76 -20.33
CA LEU A 325 73.42 -16.90 -20.97
C LEU A 325 74.84 -16.48 -21.40
N ASN A 326 75.80 -16.73 -20.53
CA ASN A 326 77.21 -16.45 -20.78
C ASN A 326 77.84 -17.64 -21.48
N PHE A 327 77.70 -17.75 -22.80
CA PHE A 327 78.51 -18.71 -23.57
C PHE A 327 79.99 -18.29 -23.49
N PRO A 328 80.85 -19.03 -22.77
CA PRO A 328 82.24 -18.65 -22.60
C PRO A 328 82.99 -18.70 -23.93
N ILE A 329 83.96 -17.79 -24.10
CA ILE A 329 84.77 -17.68 -25.33
C ILE A 329 85.55 -18.97 -25.62
N LEU A 330 85.91 -19.71 -24.57
CA LEU A 330 86.54 -21.04 -24.64
C LEU A 330 85.46 -22.13 -24.46
N PRO A 331 85.42 -23.15 -25.32
CA PRO A 331 84.48 -24.25 -25.17
C PRO A 331 84.80 -25.04 -23.90
N GLN A 332 83.89 -25.00 -22.93
CA GLN A 332 83.78 -26.06 -21.92
C GLN A 332 83.22 -27.33 -22.58
N ARG A 333 83.14 -28.45 -21.85
CA ARG A 333 82.74 -29.73 -22.45
C ARG A 333 81.36 -29.59 -23.10
N LYS A 334 81.17 -30.21 -24.27
CA LYS A 334 79.90 -30.20 -25.02
C LYS A 334 78.67 -30.53 -24.17
N ILE A 335 78.84 -31.40 -23.18
CA ILE A 335 77.78 -31.86 -22.28
C ILE A 335 77.33 -30.72 -21.36
N GLU A 336 78.27 -29.96 -20.80
CA GLU A 336 77.99 -28.86 -19.86
C GLU A 336 77.20 -27.72 -20.53
N GLN A 337 77.51 -27.38 -21.78
CA GLN A 337 76.78 -26.33 -22.53
C GLN A 337 75.36 -26.74 -22.93
N LEU A 338 75.14 -28.03 -23.20
CA LEU A 338 73.81 -28.54 -23.49
C LEU A 338 72.97 -28.56 -22.20
N ASP A 339 73.57 -28.97 -21.09
CA ASP A 339 72.92 -29.01 -19.77
C ASP A 339 72.50 -27.59 -19.33
N GLU A 340 73.36 -26.58 -19.49
CA GLU A 340 73.03 -25.16 -19.23
C GLU A 340 71.87 -24.66 -20.09
N TRP A 341 71.84 -25.02 -21.38
CA TRP A 341 70.73 -24.67 -22.29
C TRP A 341 69.43 -25.38 -21.89
N THR A 342 69.48 -26.66 -21.55
CA THR A 342 68.29 -27.41 -21.09
C THR A 342 67.74 -26.87 -19.78
N ALA A 343 68.60 -26.51 -18.83
CA ALA A 343 68.18 -25.89 -17.57
C ALA A 343 67.50 -24.52 -17.79
N TYR A 344 68.01 -23.72 -18.75
CA TYR A 344 67.37 -22.47 -19.16
C TYR A 344 66.00 -22.72 -19.80
N LEU A 345 65.89 -23.70 -20.71
CA LEU A 345 64.63 -24.05 -21.35
C LEU A 345 63.58 -24.51 -20.34
N ASP A 346 63.95 -25.37 -19.39
CA ASP A 346 63.03 -25.87 -18.38
C ASP A 346 62.51 -24.73 -17.51
N LEU A 347 63.38 -23.82 -17.08
CA LEU A 347 63.00 -22.64 -16.29
C LEU A 347 62.02 -21.72 -17.05
N VAL A 348 62.32 -21.43 -18.32
CA VAL A 348 61.48 -20.58 -19.17
C VAL A 348 60.14 -21.26 -19.49
N GLN A 349 60.14 -22.57 -19.72
CA GLN A 349 58.91 -23.34 -19.94
C GLN A 349 58.05 -23.40 -18.67
N GLU A 350 58.64 -23.56 -17.50
CA GLU A 350 57.93 -23.51 -16.22
C GLU A 350 57.27 -22.15 -15.99
N GLU A 351 57.98 -21.04 -16.28
CA GLU A 351 57.43 -19.68 -16.17
C GLU A 351 56.33 -19.40 -17.19
N TYR A 352 56.51 -19.87 -18.42
CA TYR A 352 55.48 -19.77 -19.45
C TYR A 352 54.22 -20.56 -19.06
N GLN A 353 54.37 -21.80 -18.55
CA GLN A 353 53.23 -22.57 -18.05
C GLN A 353 52.60 -21.94 -16.80
N ALA A 354 53.39 -21.37 -15.90
CA ALA A 354 52.91 -20.71 -14.70
C ALA A 354 52.11 -19.45 -15.05
N SER A 355 52.57 -18.65 -16.02
CA SER A 355 51.84 -17.46 -16.50
C SER A 355 50.53 -17.86 -17.21
N ILE A 356 50.52 -18.90 -18.05
CA ILE A 356 49.28 -19.46 -18.62
C ILE A 356 48.29 -19.86 -17.51
N LYS A 357 48.75 -20.62 -16.51
CA LYS A 357 47.92 -21.07 -15.38
C LYS A 357 47.39 -19.88 -14.55
N LYS A 358 48.20 -18.84 -14.37
CA LYS A 358 47.83 -17.61 -13.65
C LYS A 358 46.74 -16.86 -14.41
N ILE A 359 46.93 -16.66 -15.71
CA ILE A 359 45.98 -16.02 -16.61
C ILE A 359 44.65 -16.81 -16.65
N SER A 360 44.68 -18.13 -16.84
CA SER A 360 43.47 -18.96 -16.89
C SER A 360 42.68 -18.96 -15.56
N ARG A 361 43.37 -19.04 -14.42
CA ARG A 361 42.76 -18.89 -13.10
C ARG A 361 42.14 -17.51 -12.90
N SER A 362 42.79 -16.46 -13.40
CA SER A 362 42.24 -15.09 -13.34
C SER A 362 40.95 -14.97 -14.15
N PHE A 363 40.87 -15.60 -15.33
CA PHE A 363 39.64 -15.67 -16.12
C PHE A 363 38.52 -16.44 -15.42
N GLN A 364 38.82 -17.61 -14.87
CA GLN A 364 37.82 -18.39 -14.14
C GLN A 364 37.27 -17.62 -12.92
N ARG A 365 38.14 -16.91 -12.19
CA ARG A 365 37.72 -16.04 -11.08
C ARG A 365 36.86 -14.88 -11.56
N ALA A 366 37.22 -14.25 -12.68
CA ALA A 366 36.45 -13.16 -13.27
C ALA A 366 35.06 -13.66 -13.71
N ALA A 367 34.99 -14.78 -14.42
CA ALA A 367 33.73 -15.39 -14.86
C ALA A 367 32.83 -15.80 -13.68
N GLY A 368 33.39 -16.40 -12.63
CA GLY A 368 32.65 -16.76 -11.42
C GLY A 368 32.01 -15.54 -10.75
N ARG A 369 32.76 -14.45 -10.59
CA ARG A 369 32.27 -13.19 -10.00
C ARG A 369 31.31 -12.39 -10.89
N MET A 370 31.25 -12.69 -12.20
CA MET A 370 30.27 -12.04 -13.08
C MET A 370 28.85 -12.50 -12.78
N SER A 371 28.67 -13.76 -12.37
CA SER A 371 27.35 -14.26 -11.98
C SER A 371 26.72 -13.42 -10.87
N GLU A 372 27.54 -12.95 -9.91
CA GLU A 372 27.11 -12.05 -8.83
C GLU A 372 26.66 -10.68 -9.38
N LYS A 373 27.37 -10.14 -10.38
CA LYS A 373 27.04 -8.85 -11.00
C LYS A 373 25.85 -8.91 -11.98
N MET A 374 25.43 -10.09 -12.42
CA MET A 374 24.25 -10.27 -13.28
C MET A 374 22.92 -10.18 -12.48
N VAL A 375 22.98 -10.16 -11.15
CA VAL A 375 21.78 -10.10 -10.31
C VAL A 375 21.23 -8.68 -10.26
N LEU A 376 20.22 -8.40 -11.09
CA LEU A 376 19.30 -7.28 -10.91
C LEU A 376 18.09 -7.70 -10.07
N GLY A 377 17.72 -6.86 -9.09
CA GLY A 377 16.50 -6.96 -8.31
C GLY A 377 15.41 -6.01 -8.82
N MET A 378 14.15 -6.27 -8.47
CA MET A 378 12.97 -5.52 -8.96
C MET A 378 12.94 -4.05 -8.48
N GLU A 379 13.57 -3.75 -7.36
CA GLU A 379 13.71 -2.39 -6.82
C GLU A 379 14.63 -1.51 -7.67
N SER A 380 15.68 -2.09 -8.23
CA SER A 380 16.69 -1.39 -9.03
C SER A 380 16.26 -1.07 -10.48
N VAL A 381 15.05 -1.49 -10.87
CA VAL A 381 14.55 -1.38 -12.24
C VAL A 381 13.39 -0.37 -12.29
N GLU A 382 13.51 0.61 -13.17
CA GLU A 382 12.47 1.59 -13.46
C GLU A 382 11.57 1.08 -14.59
N VAL A 383 10.33 1.57 -14.62
CA VAL A 383 9.39 1.26 -15.70
C VAL A 383 9.81 2.06 -16.93
N LEU A 384 10.04 1.36 -18.05
CA LEU A 384 10.44 1.97 -19.31
C LEU A 384 9.23 2.29 -20.18
N ASN A 385 9.32 3.42 -20.89
CA ASN A 385 8.44 3.77 -22.00
C ASN A 385 8.66 2.86 -23.21
N GLU A 386 7.70 2.83 -24.12
CA GLU A 386 7.78 2.06 -25.38
C GLU A 386 9.01 2.44 -26.20
N TRP A 387 9.25 3.74 -26.40
CA TRP A 387 10.45 4.27 -27.07
C TRP A 387 11.75 3.86 -26.38
N GLN A 388 11.78 3.87 -25.04
CA GLN A 388 12.97 3.47 -24.28
C GLN A 388 13.23 1.97 -24.37
N LYS A 389 12.18 1.15 -24.48
CA LYS A 389 12.33 -0.29 -24.73
C LYS A 389 12.90 -0.54 -26.10
N GLU A 390 12.39 0.15 -27.12
CA GLU A 390 12.90 0.07 -28.49
C GLU A 390 14.37 0.50 -28.58
N ASP A 391 14.72 1.64 -27.97
CA ASP A 391 16.11 2.12 -27.90
C ASP A 391 17.04 1.16 -27.15
N LEU A 392 16.57 0.55 -26.06
CA LEU A 392 17.34 -0.42 -25.29
C LEU A 392 17.51 -1.73 -26.09
N ASP A 393 16.46 -2.21 -26.77
CA ASP A 393 16.53 -3.38 -27.64
C ASP A 393 17.49 -3.15 -28.81
N GLU A 394 17.47 -1.99 -29.45
CA GLU A 394 18.38 -1.64 -30.53
C GLU A 394 19.84 -1.62 -30.03
N LYS A 395 20.09 -1.07 -28.83
CA LYS A 395 21.40 -1.13 -28.19
C LYS A 395 21.83 -2.55 -27.85
N LEU A 396 20.94 -3.39 -27.34
CA LEU A 396 21.24 -4.79 -27.04
C LEU A 396 21.58 -5.58 -28.31
N GLN A 397 20.91 -5.30 -29.43
CA GLN A 397 21.25 -5.90 -30.72
C GLN A 397 22.63 -5.44 -31.21
N LYS A 398 22.95 -4.14 -31.08
CA LYS A 398 24.29 -3.61 -31.39
C LYS A 398 25.37 -4.25 -30.50
N GLU A 399 25.11 -4.39 -29.19
CA GLU A 399 26.00 -5.07 -28.25
C GLU A 399 26.18 -6.55 -28.62
N MET A 400 25.12 -7.25 -29.04
CA MET A 400 25.15 -8.64 -29.46
C MET A 400 26.02 -8.84 -30.71
N LEU A 401 25.88 -7.98 -31.73
CA LEU A 401 26.72 -8.02 -32.92
C LEU A 401 28.19 -7.78 -32.56
N SER A 402 28.45 -6.81 -31.68
CA SER A 402 29.81 -6.52 -31.20
C SER A 402 30.43 -7.68 -30.42
N LEU A 403 29.61 -8.45 -29.69
CA LEU A 403 30.02 -9.65 -28.95
C LEU A 403 30.37 -10.80 -29.89
N LEU A 404 29.61 -10.98 -30.98
CA LEU A 404 29.93 -11.98 -32.00
C LEU A 404 31.23 -11.64 -32.73
N GLU A 405 31.45 -10.35 -33.02
CA GLU A 405 32.70 -9.88 -33.62
C GLU A 405 33.89 -10.10 -32.68
N THR A 406 33.77 -9.77 -31.39
CA THR A 406 34.85 -10.03 -30.42
C THR A 406 35.09 -11.52 -30.23
N ALA A 407 34.03 -12.35 -30.22
CA ALA A 407 34.16 -13.81 -30.17
C ALA A 407 34.92 -14.37 -31.37
N SER A 408 34.69 -13.83 -32.57
CA SER A 408 35.40 -14.27 -33.79
C SER A 408 36.91 -13.94 -33.77
N ARG A 409 37.30 -12.92 -33.00
CA ARG A 409 38.69 -12.48 -32.83
C ARG A 409 39.42 -13.19 -31.69
N LEU A 410 38.72 -14.02 -30.90
CA LEU A 410 39.36 -14.80 -29.85
C LEU A 410 40.27 -15.86 -30.47
N PRO A 411 41.45 -16.12 -29.87
CA PRO A 411 42.40 -17.08 -30.42
C PRO A 411 41.86 -18.49 -30.32
N ASN A 412 41.92 -19.24 -31.42
CA ASN A 412 41.80 -20.70 -31.37
C ASN A 412 43.10 -21.27 -30.79
N GLU A 413 42.97 -22.06 -29.73
CA GLU A 413 44.04 -22.59 -28.88
C GLU A 413 45.34 -22.96 -29.62
N GLY A 414 46.45 -22.29 -29.26
CA GLY A 414 47.78 -22.88 -29.01
C GLY A 414 48.57 -23.60 -30.12
N ILE A 415 48.01 -23.95 -31.27
CA ILE A 415 48.63 -24.95 -32.17
C ILE A 415 49.73 -24.36 -33.08
N ILE A 416 49.74 -23.04 -33.32
CA ILE A 416 50.60 -22.44 -34.34
C ILE A 416 51.97 -22.01 -33.77
N LYS A 417 52.07 -21.64 -32.49
CA LYS A 417 53.31 -21.05 -31.91
C LYS A 417 54.32 -22.05 -31.35
N ASN A 418 53.87 -23.18 -30.81
CA ASN A 418 54.77 -24.26 -30.36
C ASN A 418 55.67 -24.78 -31.49
N LYS A 419 55.27 -24.65 -32.76
CA LYS A 419 56.09 -25.05 -33.91
C LYS A 419 57.26 -24.09 -34.18
N LYS A 420 57.15 -22.80 -33.88
CA LYS A 420 58.25 -21.84 -34.06
C LYS A 420 59.29 -22.00 -32.95
N LEU A 421 58.84 -22.01 -31.70
CA LEU A 421 59.67 -22.24 -30.52
C LEU A 421 60.43 -23.57 -30.56
N LYS A 422 59.80 -24.64 -31.06
CA LYS A 422 60.48 -25.93 -31.26
C LYS A 422 61.55 -25.86 -32.35
N LYS A 423 61.30 -25.15 -33.45
CA LYS A 423 62.28 -25.00 -34.54
C LYS A 423 63.50 -24.19 -34.12
N THR A 424 63.33 -23.18 -33.27
CA THR A 424 64.42 -22.38 -32.73
C THR A 424 65.23 -23.16 -31.69
N ASP A 425 64.58 -23.94 -30.82
CA ASP A 425 65.25 -24.90 -29.93
C ASP A 425 66.06 -25.96 -30.70
N ASP A 426 65.44 -26.61 -31.70
CA ASP A 426 66.10 -27.61 -32.54
C ASP A 426 67.35 -27.04 -33.23
N ARG A 427 67.32 -25.76 -33.63
CA ARG A 427 68.48 -25.08 -34.25
C ARG A 427 69.61 -24.82 -33.26
N VAL A 428 69.29 -24.44 -32.01
CA VAL A 428 70.30 -24.24 -30.97
C VAL A 428 70.94 -25.57 -30.59
N ARG A 429 70.15 -26.62 -30.38
CA ARG A 429 70.67 -27.98 -30.13
C ARG A 429 71.53 -28.48 -31.28
N TRP A 430 71.05 -28.32 -32.52
CA TRP A 430 71.81 -28.70 -33.71
C TRP A 430 73.17 -27.99 -33.78
N LEU A 431 73.25 -26.71 -33.41
CA LEU A 431 74.52 -25.97 -33.40
C LEU A 431 75.48 -26.43 -32.31
N VAL A 432 74.98 -26.73 -31.11
CA VAL A 432 75.78 -27.24 -29.99
C VAL A 432 76.29 -28.65 -30.29
N GLU A 433 75.44 -29.52 -30.84
CA GLU A 433 75.83 -30.88 -31.26
C GLU A 433 76.88 -30.87 -32.39
N ASN A 434 76.72 -29.98 -33.39
CA ASN A 434 77.63 -29.85 -34.53
C ASN A 434 78.83 -28.92 -34.34
N GLN A 435 79.10 -28.45 -33.11
CA GLN A 435 80.28 -27.61 -32.80
C GLN A 435 81.62 -28.25 -33.23
N ALA A 436 81.65 -29.58 -33.40
CA ALA A 436 82.78 -30.32 -33.99
C ALA A 436 82.38 -31.17 -35.21
N SER A 437 81.55 -30.63 -36.11
CA SER A 437 81.28 -31.33 -37.38
C SER A 437 82.58 -31.43 -38.18
N ARG A 438 82.78 -32.57 -38.86
CA ARG A 438 83.99 -32.83 -39.66
C ARG A 438 84.25 -31.71 -40.68
N ILE A 439 83.22 -31.00 -41.14
CA ILE A 439 83.29 -29.99 -42.20
C ILE A 439 83.87 -28.67 -41.68
N SER A 440 83.45 -28.18 -40.52
CA SER A 440 84.00 -26.96 -39.93
C SER A 440 85.44 -27.17 -39.46
N VAL A 441 85.75 -28.35 -38.89
CA VAL A 441 87.14 -28.74 -38.59
C VAL A 441 87.97 -28.86 -39.88
N LEU A 442 87.41 -29.39 -40.97
CA LEU A 442 88.09 -29.47 -42.28
C LEU A 442 88.33 -28.08 -42.87
N GLN A 443 87.37 -27.15 -42.75
CA GLN A 443 87.52 -25.78 -43.23
C GLN A 443 88.58 -25.01 -42.43
N ILE A 444 88.58 -25.15 -41.11
CA ILE A 444 89.62 -24.56 -40.24
C ILE A 444 90.98 -25.21 -40.50
N ALA A 445 91.03 -26.54 -40.63
CA ALA A 445 92.26 -27.27 -40.95
C ALA A 445 92.78 -26.91 -42.35
N ALA A 446 91.91 -26.74 -43.34
CA ALA A 446 92.26 -26.30 -44.68
C ALA A 446 92.76 -24.85 -44.67
N LEU A 447 92.13 -23.95 -43.92
CA LEU A 447 92.56 -22.56 -43.80
C LEU A 447 93.90 -22.45 -43.04
N CYS A 448 94.09 -23.28 -42.01
CA CYS A 448 95.38 -23.42 -41.32
C CYS A 448 96.45 -24.02 -42.24
N ALA A 449 96.11 -25.02 -43.05
CA ALA A 449 97.01 -25.62 -44.02
C ALA A 449 97.40 -24.62 -45.12
N VAL A 450 96.46 -23.82 -45.63
CA VAL A 450 96.72 -22.76 -46.60
C VAL A 450 97.62 -21.69 -46.00
N LEU A 451 97.38 -21.26 -44.75
CA LEU A 451 98.24 -20.30 -44.04
C LEU A 451 99.65 -20.85 -43.78
N LEU A 452 99.77 -22.13 -43.43
CA LEU A 452 101.06 -22.81 -43.28
C LEU A 452 101.80 -22.91 -44.62
N VAL A 453 101.11 -23.27 -45.70
CA VAL A 453 101.68 -23.34 -47.05
C VAL A 453 102.12 -21.96 -47.53
N LEU A 454 101.31 -20.91 -47.32
CA LEU A 454 101.67 -19.52 -47.63
C LEU A 454 102.88 -19.06 -46.80
N GLY A 455 102.91 -19.39 -45.51
CA GLY A 455 104.05 -19.11 -44.64
C GLY A 455 105.32 -19.82 -45.10
N PHE A 456 105.21 -21.08 -45.53
CA PHE A 456 106.34 -21.87 -46.01
C PHE A 456 106.85 -21.39 -47.38
N LEU A 457 105.95 -21.03 -48.30
CA LEU A 457 106.29 -20.45 -49.60
C LEU A 457 106.99 -19.11 -49.44
N MET A 458 106.53 -18.25 -48.53
CA MET A 458 107.20 -16.99 -48.23
C MET A 458 108.55 -17.20 -47.53
N GLY A 459 108.65 -18.16 -46.62
CA GLY A 459 109.92 -18.55 -46.00
C GLY A 459 110.97 -19.02 -47.00
N LEU A 460 110.56 -19.83 -48.00
CA LEU A 460 111.42 -20.24 -49.12
C LEU A 460 111.82 -19.05 -50.01
N PHE A 461 110.89 -18.14 -50.30
CA PHE A 461 111.19 -16.94 -51.09
C PHE A 461 112.25 -16.06 -50.43
N PHE A 462 112.16 -15.84 -49.10
CA PHE A 462 113.15 -15.07 -48.35
C PHE A 462 114.50 -15.80 -48.20
N SER A 463 114.52 -17.14 -48.21
CA SER A 463 115.76 -17.94 -48.18
C SER A 463 116.60 -17.84 -49.46
N ILE A 464 115.99 -17.50 -50.61
CA ILE A 464 116.67 -17.51 -51.92
C ILE A 464 117.35 -16.15 -52.21
N TRP A 465 117.00 -15.09 -51.48
CA TRP A 465 117.60 -13.76 -51.66
C TRP A 465 118.80 -13.54 -50.71
N PRO A 466 120.05 -13.49 -51.22
CA PRO A 466 121.27 -13.60 -50.39
C PRO A 466 121.64 -12.33 -49.60
N LYS A 467 120.69 -11.42 -49.36
CA LYS A 467 120.94 -10.12 -48.70
C LYS A 467 120.08 -9.81 -47.48
N GLN A 468 119.23 -10.72 -46.99
CA GLN A 468 118.46 -10.47 -45.77
C GLN A 468 118.88 -11.37 -44.60
N SER A 469 118.92 -10.75 -43.41
CA SER A 469 119.30 -11.36 -42.15
C SER A 469 118.25 -12.37 -41.68
N SER A 470 118.71 -13.42 -40.99
CA SER A 470 117.89 -14.47 -40.36
C SER A 470 116.78 -13.96 -39.43
N LEU A 471 116.84 -12.70 -39.00
CA LEU A 471 115.83 -12.04 -38.17
C LEU A 471 114.47 -11.88 -38.89
N TRP A 472 114.45 -11.63 -40.20
CA TRP A 472 113.20 -11.43 -40.95
C TRP A 472 112.39 -12.73 -41.08
N LEU A 473 113.07 -13.88 -41.12
CA LEU A 473 112.46 -15.21 -41.10
C LEU A 473 111.76 -15.48 -39.76
N GLY A 474 112.38 -15.08 -38.65
CA GLY A 474 111.78 -15.18 -37.31
C GLY A 474 110.53 -14.32 -37.15
N VAL A 475 110.54 -13.08 -37.65
CA VAL A 475 109.37 -12.18 -37.62
C VAL A 475 108.21 -12.75 -38.44
N TRP A 476 108.48 -13.32 -39.63
CA TRP A 476 107.42 -13.93 -40.45
C TRP A 476 106.80 -15.17 -39.80
N MET A 477 107.59 -16.02 -39.14
CA MET A 477 107.08 -17.17 -38.37
C MET A 477 106.20 -16.74 -37.19
N ILE A 478 106.52 -15.61 -36.54
CA ILE A 478 105.68 -15.06 -35.47
C ILE A 478 104.37 -14.50 -36.05
N VAL A 479 104.40 -13.84 -37.21
CA VAL A 479 103.20 -13.32 -37.88
C VAL A 479 102.28 -14.44 -38.35
N THR A 480 102.82 -15.54 -38.91
CA THR A 480 102.00 -16.69 -39.32
C THR A 480 101.41 -17.42 -38.11
N PHE A 481 102.17 -17.55 -37.01
CA PHE A 481 101.66 -18.10 -35.76
C PHE A 481 100.56 -17.23 -35.14
N ALA A 482 100.76 -15.91 -35.13
CA ALA A 482 99.75 -14.95 -34.67
C ALA A 482 98.49 -14.97 -35.55
N ALA A 483 98.64 -15.14 -36.87
CA ALA A 483 97.51 -15.27 -37.79
C ALA A 483 96.72 -16.58 -37.60
N LEU A 484 97.40 -17.69 -37.30
CA LEU A 484 96.76 -18.98 -36.97
C LEU A 484 96.00 -18.89 -35.64
N MET A 485 96.63 -18.34 -34.59
CA MET A 485 95.98 -18.13 -33.29
C MET A 485 94.81 -17.15 -33.38
N GLY A 486 94.99 -16.04 -34.10
CA GLY A 486 93.94 -15.06 -34.36
C GLY A 486 92.79 -15.62 -35.18
N GLY A 487 93.07 -16.44 -36.19
CA GLY A 487 92.05 -17.13 -37.00
C GLY A 487 91.25 -18.17 -36.20
N GLY A 488 91.94 -18.95 -35.35
CA GLY A 488 91.30 -19.88 -34.42
C GLY A 488 90.38 -19.16 -33.43
N PHE A 489 90.88 -18.09 -32.81
CA PHE A 489 90.10 -17.27 -31.88
C PHE A 489 88.89 -16.60 -32.55
N LEU A 490 89.05 -16.06 -33.76
CA LEU A 490 87.98 -15.41 -34.51
C LEU A 490 86.86 -16.40 -34.88
N SER A 491 87.21 -17.65 -35.21
CA SER A 491 86.22 -18.69 -35.52
C SER A 491 85.38 -19.08 -34.30
N LEU A 492 86.01 -19.20 -33.12
CA LEU A 492 85.32 -19.44 -31.84
C LEU A 492 84.43 -18.27 -31.44
N TYR A 493 84.93 -17.04 -31.64
CA TYR A 493 84.17 -15.83 -31.39
C TYR A 493 82.92 -15.74 -32.27
N LEU A 494 83.05 -16.00 -33.58
CA LEU A 494 81.92 -16.00 -34.51
C LEU A 494 80.90 -17.10 -34.20
N TRP A 495 81.34 -18.25 -33.70
CA TRP A 495 80.45 -19.33 -33.29
C TRP A 495 79.65 -18.97 -32.03
N ASN A 496 80.34 -18.46 -30.99
CA ASN A 496 79.69 -17.98 -29.77
C ASN A 496 78.75 -16.79 -30.02
N LYS A 497 79.07 -15.94 -31.00
CA LYS A 497 78.18 -14.87 -31.45
C LYS A 497 76.90 -15.45 -32.05
N LYS A 498 77.01 -16.44 -32.95
CA LYS A 498 75.83 -17.10 -33.55
C LYS A 498 74.95 -17.83 -32.53
N ALA A 499 75.54 -18.44 -31.51
CA ALA A 499 74.80 -19.09 -30.43
C ALA A 499 74.03 -18.07 -29.58
N ARG A 500 74.65 -16.93 -29.25
CA ARG A 500 73.99 -15.81 -28.57
C ARG A 500 72.87 -15.21 -29.41
N ASP A 501 73.12 -14.94 -30.70
CA ASP A 501 72.12 -14.38 -31.62
C ASP A 501 70.86 -15.28 -31.68
N LEU A 502 71.02 -16.61 -31.58
CA LEU A 502 69.90 -17.56 -31.58
C LEU A 502 69.20 -17.68 -30.23
N ALA A 503 69.92 -17.58 -29.12
CA ALA A 503 69.32 -17.51 -27.78
C ALA A 503 68.51 -16.21 -27.61
N ASP A 504 69.01 -15.09 -28.14
CA ASP A 504 68.31 -13.80 -28.18
C ASP A 504 67.06 -13.88 -29.07
N LEU A 505 67.14 -14.54 -30.23
CA LEU A 505 65.96 -14.82 -31.07
C LEU A 505 64.90 -15.65 -30.33
N TYR A 506 65.31 -16.68 -29.58
CA TYR A 506 64.39 -17.48 -28.79
C TYR A 506 63.71 -16.66 -27.68
N ARG A 507 64.47 -15.78 -27.01
CA ARG A 507 63.94 -14.85 -26.01
C ARG A 507 62.91 -13.89 -26.61
N GLN A 508 63.23 -13.29 -27.75
CA GLN A 508 62.29 -12.42 -28.48
C GLN A 508 61.01 -13.16 -28.87
N GLU A 509 61.11 -14.41 -29.35
CA GLU A 509 59.92 -15.21 -29.69
C GLU A 509 59.02 -15.50 -28.47
N ILE A 510 59.58 -15.59 -27.26
CA ILE A 510 58.82 -15.78 -26.01
C ILE A 510 58.21 -14.47 -25.52
N GLU A 511 58.95 -13.36 -25.59
CA GLU A 511 58.43 -12.02 -25.28
C GLU A 511 57.26 -11.67 -26.21
N GLU A 512 57.38 -11.92 -27.52
CA GLU A 512 56.28 -11.77 -28.47
C GLU A 512 55.09 -12.70 -28.16
N ALA A 513 55.35 -13.91 -27.65
CA ALA A 513 54.29 -14.81 -27.21
C ALA A 513 53.57 -14.27 -25.96
N ALA A 514 54.30 -13.69 -25.01
CA ALA A 514 53.79 -13.07 -23.81
C ALA A 514 52.96 -11.82 -24.09
N GLU A 515 53.45 -10.94 -24.95
CA GLU A 515 52.73 -9.74 -25.40
C GLU A 515 51.44 -10.11 -26.10
N GLN A 516 51.49 -11.13 -26.97
CA GLN A 516 50.28 -11.62 -27.61
C GLN A 516 49.29 -12.17 -26.57
N MET A 517 49.72 -12.98 -25.60
CA MET A 517 48.83 -13.45 -24.52
C MET A 517 48.19 -12.30 -23.73
N ASN A 518 48.94 -11.24 -23.43
CA ASN A 518 48.39 -10.06 -22.76
C ASN A 518 47.35 -9.32 -23.63
N SER A 519 47.55 -9.27 -24.95
CA SER A 519 46.55 -8.69 -25.87
C SER A 519 45.28 -9.55 -26.00
N GLU A 520 45.44 -10.87 -26.08
CA GLU A 520 44.34 -11.84 -26.12
C GLU A 520 43.49 -11.74 -24.85
N LYS A 521 44.15 -11.52 -23.71
CA LYS A 521 43.50 -11.30 -22.43
C LYS A 521 42.60 -10.07 -22.39
N ASN A 522 43.02 -8.96 -23.00
CA ASN A 522 42.18 -7.77 -23.14
C ASN A 522 40.96 -8.06 -24.04
N GLY A 523 41.13 -8.92 -25.06
CA GLY A 523 40.04 -9.43 -25.89
C GLY A 523 38.99 -10.21 -25.10
N PHE A 524 39.42 -11.16 -24.27
CA PHE A 524 38.53 -11.91 -23.38
C PHE A 524 37.84 -11.04 -22.33
N ALA A 525 38.56 -10.06 -21.76
CA ALA A 525 37.99 -9.12 -20.80
C ALA A 525 36.82 -8.33 -21.41
N LYS A 526 37.04 -7.79 -22.61
CA LYS A 526 36.02 -7.05 -23.37
C LYS A 526 34.83 -7.92 -23.73
N TYR A 527 35.08 -9.16 -24.16
CA TYR A 527 34.01 -10.13 -24.46
C TYR A 527 33.13 -10.39 -23.23
N LEU A 528 33.74 -10.62 -22.07
CA LEU A 528 33.02 -10.87 -20.83
C LEU A 528 32.23 -9.65 -20.34
N GLU A 529 32.77 -8.44 -20.50
CA GLU A 529 32.07 -7.18 -20.20
C GLU A 529 30.82 -7.01 -21.07
N GLN A 530 30.96 -7.23 -22.38
CA GLN A 530 29.84 -7.19 -23.32
C GLN A 530 28.79 -8.25 -22.98
N ALA A 531 29.20 -9.46 -22.62
CA ALA A 531 28.28 -10.54 -22.24
C ALA A 531 27.47 -10.19 -20.99
N VAL A 532 28.11 -9.62 -19.97
CA VAL A 532 27.43 -9.18 -18.74
C VAL A 532 26.43 -8.06 -19.04
N ASN A 533 26.84 -7.05 -19.81
CA ASN A 533 25.97 -5.92 -20.16
C ASN A 533 24.74 -6.38 -20.95
N LEU A 534 24.91 -7.30 -21.90
CA LEU A 534 23.82 -7.87 -22.70
C LEU A 534 22.83 -8.64 -21.83
N VAL A 535 23.31 -9.55 -20.97
CA VAL A 535 22.44 -10.31 -20.06
C VAL A 535 21.71 -9.38 -19.09
N ARG A 536 22.42 -8.37 -18.58
CA ARG A 536 21.87 -7.41 -17.63
C ARG A 536 20.80 -6.51 -18.28
N GLY A 537 21.03 -6.00 -19.48
CA GLY A 537 20.03 -5.20 -20.20
C GLY A 537 18.81 -6.03 -20.63
N ALA A 538 19.00 -7.27 -21.10
CA ALA A 538 17.87 -8.17 -21.41
C ALA A 538 17.03 -8.51 -20.17
N LYS A 539 17.68 -8.71 -19.01
CA LYS A 539 16.98 -8.91 -17.73
C LYS A 539 16.26 -7.63 -17.27
N TYR A 540 16.86 -6.46 -17.50
CA TYR A 540 16.25 -5.17 -17.19
C TYR A 540 14.92 -4.98 -17.94
N LEU A 541 14.90 -5.24 -19.25
CA LEU A 541 13.67 -5.18 -20.07
C LEU A 541 12.56 -6.05 -19.50
N ARG A 542 12.84 -7.34 -19.24
CA ARG A 542 11.86 -8.28 -18.69
C ARG A 542 11.31 -7.84 -17.33
N LEU A 543 12.17 -7.36 -16.44
CA LEU A 543 11.76 -6.87 -15.12
C LEU A 543 10.96 -5.58 -15.23
N SER A 544 11.31 -4.68 -16.16
CA SER A 544 10.56 -3.44 -16.42
C SER A 544 9.14 -3.74 -16.92
N ASP A 545 8.98 -4.75 -17.79
CA ASP A 545 7.66 -5.19 -18.28
C ASP A 545 6.78 -5.78 -17.17
N GLN A 546 7.39 -6.60 -16.30
CA GLN A 546 6.67 -7.17 -15.15
C GLN A 546 6.24 -6.07 -14.19
N LYS A 547 7.13 -5.11 -13.90
CA LYS A 547 6.82 -3.96 -13.04
C LYS A 547 5.74 -3.08 -13.66
N ALA A 548 5.83 -2.78 -14.96
CA ALA A 548 4.83 -2.01 -15.70
C ALA A 548 3.42 -2.63 -15.63
N LYS A 549 3.32 -3.96 -15.79
CA LYS A 549 2.04 -4.68 -15.66
C LYS A 549 1.49 -4.60 -14.24
N SER A 550 2.35 -4.73 -13.22
CA SER A 550 1.94 -4.64 -11.82
C SER A 550 1.51 -3.23 -11.42
N THR A 551 2.22 -2.20 -11.87
CA THR A 551 1.87 -0.79 -11.60
C THR A 551 0.63 -0.38 -12.35
N ALA A 552 0.48 -0.77 -13.63
CA ALA A 552 -0.73 -0.48 -14.39
C ALA A 552 -1.98 -1.13 -13.78
N ALA A 553 -1.87 -2.35 -13.27
CA ALA A 553 -2.98 -3.00 -12.56
C ALA A 553 -3.33 -2.27 -11.25
N ALA A 554 -2.32 -1.84 -10.48
CA ALA A 554 -2.52 -1.04 -9.27
C ALA A 554 -3.16 0.32 -9.60
N ASP A 555 -2.61 1.05 -10.58
CA ASP A 555 -3.13 2.36 -11.01
C ASP A 555 -4.57 2.23 -11.52
N GLN A 556 -4.89 1.20 -12.32
CA GLN A 556 -6.28 0.93 -12.74
C GLN A 556 -7.22 0.66 -11.58
N SER A 557 -6.78 -0.11 -10.57
CA SER A 557 -7.59 -0.33 -9.37
C SER A 557 -7.84 0.96 -8.59
N THR A 558 -6.82 1.81 -8.43
CA THR A 558 -6.98 3.12 -7.76
C THR A 558 -7.88 4.07 -8.52
N LEU A 559 -7.80 4.11 -9.85
CA LEU A 559 -8.69 4.90 -10.69
C LEU A 559 -10.14 4.43 -10.60
N PHE A 560 -10.35 3.11 -10.50
CA PHE A 560 -11.68 2.53 -10.30
C PHE A 560 -12.26 2.89 -8.93
N ASP A 561 -11.48 2.77 -7.87
CA ASP A 561 -11.89 3.16 -6.52
C ASP A 561 -12.22 4.66 -6.44
N ASN A 562 -11.37 5.52 -7.01
CA ASN A 562 -11.59 6.96 -7.09
C ASN A 562 -12.87 7.29 -7.88
N ARG A 563 -13.20 6.53 -8.93
CA ARG A 563 -14.45 6.70 -9.67
C ARG A 563 -15.67 6.39 -8.80
N ILE A 564 -15.65 5.27 -8.06
CA ILE A 564 -16.73 4.92 -7.14
C ILE A 564 -16.90 6.02 -6.07
N GLN A 565 -15.79 6.58 -5.57
CA GLN A 565 -15.83 7.68 -4.62
C GLN A 565 -16.48 8.94 -5.23
N LEU A 566 -16.11 9.31 -6.46
CA LEU A 566 -16.71 10.45 -7.16
C LEU A 566 -18.22 10.25 -7.37
N GLU A 567 -18.65 9.05 -7.79
CA GLU A 567 -20.08 8.73 -7.95
C GLU A 567 -20.86 8.86 -6.63
N LYS A 568 -20.27 8.42 -5.50
CA LYS A 568 -20.85 8.62 -4.16
C LYS A 568 -20.90 10.10 -3.77
N LEU A 569 -19.86 10.88 -4.05
CA LEU A 569 -19.84 12.32 -3.77
C LEU A 569 -20.86 13.08 -4.63
N ASP A 570 -21.10 12.65 -5.87
CA ASP A 570 -22.18 13.16 -6.72
C ASP A 570 -23.55 12.84 -6.12
N GLU A 571 -23.80 11.59 -5.72
CA GLU A 571 -25.06 11.20 -5.08
C GLU A 571 -25.34 12.05 -3.83
N LEU A 572 -24.34 12.26 -2.98
CA LEU A 572 -24.49 13.06 -1.75
C LEU A 572 -24.76 14.54 -2.06
N GLN A 573 -24.10 15.11 -3.07
CA GLN A 573 -24.37 16.49 -3.50
C GLN A 573 -25.81 16.62 -4.03
N THR A 574 -26.29 15.66 -4.83
CA THR A 574 -27.69 15.70 -5.30
C THR A 574 -28.70 15.60 -4.16
N LYS A 575 -28.42 14.79 -3.12
CA LYS A 575 -29.26 14.71 -1.91
C LYS A 575 -29.27 16.03 -1.14
N LEU A 576 -28.12 16.70 -1.01
CA LEU A 576 -28.02 18.02 -0.39
C LEU A 576 -28.76 19.10 -1.17
N GLU A 577 -28.66 19.10 -2.49
CA GLU A 577 -29.41 20.01 -3.37
C GLU A 577 -30.92 19.77 -3.27
N GLN A 578 -31.36 18.50 -3.21
CA GLN A 578 -32.76 18.15 -2.96
C GLN A 578 -33.25 18.65 -1.61
N LEU A 579 -32.41 18.59 -0.57
CA LEU A 579 -32.73 19.11 0.76
C LEU A 579 -32.75 20.64 0.80
N ALA A 580 -31.82 21.30 0.13
CA ALA A 580 -31.81 22.76 -0.01
C ALA A 580 -33.06 23.24 -0.77
N THR A 581 -33.38 22.62 -1.91
CA THR A 581 -34.60 22.96 -2.68
C THR A 581 -35.87 22.69 -1.89
N ALA A 582 -35.95 21.58 -1.16
CA ALA A 582 -37.07 21.25 -0.28
C ALA A 582 -37.27 22.28 0.86
N SER A 583 -36.18 22.88 1.34
CA SER A 583 -36.19 23.94 2.35
C SER A 583 -36.31 25.36 1.77
N ASN A 584 -36.49 25.49 0.44
CA ASN A 584 -36.49 26.75 -0.31
C ASN A 584 -35.19 27.56 -0.15
N LEU A 585 -34.06 26.87 -0.05
CA LEU A 585 -32.72 27.42 0.01
C LEU A 585 -32.03 27.27 -1.34
N SER A 586 -31.14 28.22 -1.67
CA SER A 586 -30.29 28.15 -2.86
C SER A 586 -28.83 28.03 -2.44
N LEU A 587 -28.21 26.93 -2.86
CA LEU A 587 -26.78 26.71 -2.68
C LEU A 587 -26.03 27.44 -3.79
N ALA A 588 -25.16 28.38 -3.42
CA ALA A 588 -24.28 29.04 -4.36
C ALA A 588 -23.10 28.12 -4.69
N LYS A 589 -22.66 28.13 -5.96
CA LYS A 589 -21.37 27.54 -6.33
C LYS A 589 -20.26 28.46 -5.80
N PRO A 590 -19.37 27.99 -4.92
CA PRO A 590 -18.26 28.82 -4.44
C PRO A 590 -17.33 29.16 -5.60
N SER A 591 -16.75 30.37 -5.58
CA SER A 591 -15.76 30.80 -6.57
C SER A 591 -14.42 30.07 -6.43
N ASP A 592 -14.00 29.74 -5.20
CA ASP A 592 -12.85 28.88 -4.90
C ASP A 592 -13.22 27.86 -3.79
N PRO A 593 -13.54 26.61 -4.13
CA PRO A 593 -14.05 25.62 -3.17
C PRO A 593 -13.03 25.23 -2.09
N CYS A 594 -11.73 25.17 -2.43
CA CYS A 594 -10.69 24.74 -1.47
C CYS A 594 -10.13 25.86 -0.58
N LEU A 595 -10.17 27.13 -0.97
CA LEU A 595 -9.75 28.25 -0.12
C LEU A 595 -10.73 28.51 1.03
N GLN A 596 -12.04 28.28 0.80
CA GLN A 596 -13.05 28.34 1.86
C GLN A 596 -13.02 27.10 2.78
N ALA A 597 -12.55 25.95 2.29
CA ALA A 597 -12.43 24.71 3.08
C ALA A 597 -11.12 24.61 3.89
N GLN A 598 -10.12 25.46 3.63
CA GLN A 598 -8.78 25.42 4.24
C GLN A 598 -8.74 25.74 5.75
N SER A 599 -9.84 26.17 6.37
CA SER A 599 -9.91 26.32 7.83
C SER A 599 -10.07 25.00 8.59
N CYS A 600 -10.27 23.86 7.90
CA CYS A 600 -10.41 22.55 8.55
C CYS A 600 -9.60 21.50 7.78
N GLN A 601 -8.70 20.78 8.47
CA GLN A 601 -8.08 19.57 7.91
C GLN A 601 -9.19 18.58 7.56
N VAL A 602 -9.35 18.33 6.26
CA VAL A 602 -10.40 17.46 5.74
C VAL A 602 -9.94 16.01 5.94
N ASP A 603 -10.29 15.41 7.07
CA ASP A 603 -10.10 13.99 7.32
C ASP A 603 -11.05 13.18 6.42
N GLU A 604 -10.49 12.32 5.56
CA GLU A 604 -11.23 11.46 4.62
C GLU A 604 -12.25 10.54 5.29
N LYS A 605 -12.13 10.31 6.60
CA LYS A 605 -13.05 9.47 7.40
C LYS A 605 -14.22 10.25 8.02
N ASN A 606 -14.16 11.59 8.01
CA ASN A 606 -15.06 12.50 8.71
C ASN A 606 -15.74 13.50 7.75
N LEU A 607 -15.80 13.18 6.45
CA LEU A 607 -16.16 14.10 5.36
C LEU A 607 -17.61 14.61 5.39
N LEU A 608 -18.49 13.93 6.13
CA LEU A 608 -19.92 14.21 6.21
C LEU A 608 -20.33 14.65 7.62
N VAL A 609 -19.39 15.04 8.47
CA VAL A 609 -19.75 15.48 9.82
C VAL A 609 -20.20 16.94 9.75
N LEU A 610 -21.43 17.17 10.22
CA LEU A 610 -21.96 18.49 10.57
C LEU A 610 -21.26 19.14 11.77
N ASP A 611 -20.16 18.57 12.26
CA ASP A 611 -19.49 19.04 13.46
C ASP A 611 -18.85 20.39 13.14
N GLU A 612 -19.52 21.42 13.64
CA GLU A 612 -18.80 22.41 14.40
C GLU A 612 -18.47 21.74 15.75
N GLU A 613 -17.24 21.85 16.22
CA GLU A 613 -16.84 21.36 17.56
C GLU A 613 -17.66 22.01 18.69
N CYS A 614 -18.44 23.05 18.34
CA CYS A 614 -19.31 23.85 19.18
C CYS A 614 -20.62 23.13 19.54
N VAL A 615 -20.95 23.17 20.83
CA VAL A 615 -22.28 22.83 21.34
C VAL A 615 -23.11 24.11 21.44
N TYR A 616 -24.33 24.08 20.91
CA TYR A 616 -25.26 25.21 20.91
C TYR A 616 -26.34 25.03 21.97
N GLU A 617 -26.64 26.08 22.72
CA GLU A 617 -27.75 26.09 23.66
C GLU A 617 -29.08 26.35 22.94
N VAL A 618 -30.04 25.46 23.12
CA VAL A 618 -31.36 25.47 22.49
C VAL A 618 -32.44 25.54 23.56
N GLU A 619 -33.39 26.47 23.42
CA GLU A 619 -34.45 26.65 24.42
C GLU A 619 -35.60 25.64 24.27
N ILE A 620 -36.16 25.20 25.40
CA ILE A 620 -37.41 24.40 25.45
C ILE A 620 -38.59 25.31 25.80
N ASN A 621 -39.64 25.34 24.96
CA ASN A 621 -40.96 25.89 25.28
C ASN A 621 -40.99 27.28 25.96
N HIS A 622 -40.07 28.18 25.62
CA HIS A 622 -39.93 29.50 26.28
C HIS A 622 -39.78 29.45 27.82
N SER A 623 -39.39 28.29 28.37
CA SER A 623 -39.30 28.06 29.82
C SER A 623 -38.01 28.59 30.46
N GLY A 624 -37.09 29.15 29.66
CA GLY A 624 -35.74 29.51 30.07
C GLY A 624 -34.79 28.33 30.26
N ARG A 625 -35.26 27.08 30.09
CA ARG A 625 -34.43 25.87 30.09
C ARG A 625 -33.74 25.69 28.75
N LYS A 626 -32.49 25.26 28.80
CA LYS A 626 -31.61 25.09 27.64
C LYS A 626 -31.11 23.65 27.52
N ILE A 627 -31.03 23.17 26.29
CA ILE A 627 -30.53 21.85 25.88
C ILE A 627 -29.32 22.07 24.98
N GLU A 628 -28.39 21.12 24.99
CA GLU A 628 -27.26 21.08 24.08
C GLU A 628 -27.66 20.51 22.70
N SER A 629 -27.36 21.24 21.64
CA SER A 629 -27.51 20.84 20.23
C SER A 629 -26.16 20.87 19.53
N PRO A 630 -25.81 19.83 18.75
CA PRO A 630 -24.64 19.86 17.88
C PRO A 630 -24.86 20.75 16.64
N TRP A 631 -26.09 21.24 16.43
CA TRP A 631 -26.45 21.97 15.21
C TRP A 631 -26.78 23.44 15.46
N PRO A 632 -26.15 24.37 14.73
CA PRO A 632 -26.37 25.81 14.88
C PRO A 632 -27.76 26.24 14.40
N PHE A 633 -28.37 25.49 13.48
CA PHE A 633 -29.65 25.84 12.85
C PHE A 633 -30.87 25.47 13.71
N VAL A 634 -30.69 24.77 14.83
CA VAL A 634 -31.77 24.48 15.77
C VAL A 634 -31.78 25.58 16.83
N ASN A 635 -32.80 26.44 16.80
CA ASN A 635 -32.89 27.55 17.76
C ASN A 635 -33.74 27.21 19.00
N ARG A 636 -34.79 26.41 18.83
CA ARG A 636 -35.71 26.03 19.91
C ARG A 636 -36.36 24.68 19.63
N ILE A 637 -36.77 23.99 20.69
CA ILE A 637 -37.64 22.81 20.63
C ILE A 637 -38.98 23.18 21.27
N VAL A 638 -40.05 22.96 20.53
CA VAL A 638 -41.43 23.20 21.00
C VAL A 638 -42.08 21.84 21.25
N ILE A 639 -42.43 21.58 22.50
CA ILE A 639 -43.11 20.38 23.01
C ILE A 639 -44.43 20.85 23.62
N GLU A 640 -45.50 20.81 22.85
CA GLU A 640 -46.83 21.21 23.33
C GLU A 640 -47.60 20.00 23.80
N ARG A 641 -48.19 20.05 25.00
CA ARG A 641 -49.09 18.99 25.47
C ARG A 641 -50.34 18.97 24.60
N GLU A 642 -50.66 17.80 24.05
CA GLU A 642 -51.91 17.60 23.34
C GLU A 642 -52.96 17.09 24.31
N GLU A 643 -53.86 18.00 24.69
CA GLU A 643 -55.06 17.61 25.41
C GLU A 643 -56.07 17.04 24.41
N LEU A 644 -56.19 15.71 24.41
CA LEU A 644 -57.22 14.99 23.69
C LEU A 644 -58.42 14.81 24.63
N TYR A 645 -59.59 15.21 24.18
CA TYR A 645 -60.81 15.13 24.95
C TYR A 645 -61.81 14.33 24.12
N GLU A 646 -62.33 13.26 24.70
CA GLU A 646 -63.23 12.32 24.02
C GLU A 646 -64.67 12.82 23.97
#